data_AF-A0A0R1GV30-F1
#
_entry.id   AF-A0A0R1GV30-F1
#
_cell.length_a   1.000
_cell.length_b   1.000
_cell.length_c   1.000
_cell.angle_alpha   90.00
_cell.angle_beta   90.00
_cell.angle_gamma   90.00
#
_symmetry.space_group_name_H-M   'P 1'
#
loop_
_entity.id
_entity.type
_entity.pdbx_description
1 polymer ?
#
loop_
_entity_poly.entity_id
_entity_poly.type
_entity_poly.pdbx_seq_one_letter_code
_entity_poly.pdbx_strand_id
1 'polypeptide(L)'
;MGLNKKLVGAFASASALTLVGVAIQQTTAPIVEVQAAVNNSYINAQKFANPPINYTKSTFTEGVAYAKGRPEGIIVHETGNSASTLQNEVTYMQREWNKTSFAYVHAFVDRNEVRNIHTTNQTVWGAGPNANGHFIQIELVHEHSNYNFAHSISNDAYYIATLLKQYGLKPSKAKRDGTGTIWSHRNISYYLHGTDHGDPDGYFASFGYSMDQFYDLIVQKYNSLGGTVQPPDESGLMGTTSNSGDAIAKVLNNSGAPVYSDPGSGKTNKTLPKNSRWKVFGRATVNGQTWYRVATNQWIEGKYSYVTGYSKILMNYLDAGKVTNSGSPIARVEHGTEIPVYKAPGSSSTGQKLRPQSGWKVFGRATYKGQSWYKVGSNDWIEGKYLYVKGYSSIPVVNIDSGSVTGTTSNSGTPVAKVEHSSKIPVYTAPGSSATGQKLPPQSNWKVFGRTIHNGQMWYKVGSNDWIEGKYLYVTGYSQIPVVNPFIGTTTDSGSPIARVENGSDIPVYKAPGSSATGQKLPPQSNWKVFGRTTHNGQMWYKVGSNDWIEGKYLYVTGYSQIPVVNPGGGSAAGTITNSGVPVAKVEVAGAIPVYKAPGANATGQTLNPQTKWKVFARMNYNGQAWYNVGTDNWIQGNRISITGYSSIPVVSSGAGLAVNSGEPVAKVMHSRGIKVYGTAGANITHRVLGMNTRWKIFGKRVVGTQTWYKVGSVDWIPSGYVYVEGYSKIPSI
;
A
#
# COMPACT_ATOMS: atom_id res chain seq x y z
N MET A 1 16.93 -67.60 14.51
CA MET A 1 16.31 -68.28 13.34
C MET A 1 14.90 -67.74 13.14
N GLY A 2 14.39 -67.72 11.90
CA GLY A 2 13.13 -67.06 11.51
C GLY A 2 13.26 -65.52 11.44
N LEU A 3 12.45 -64.77 10.68
CA LEU A 3 11.42 -65.07 9.65
C LEU A 3 11.67 -64.11 8.45
N ASN A 4 11.43 -64.38 7.16
CA ASN A 4 10.39 -65.10 6.40
C ASN A 4 9.16 -64.24 6.01
N LYS A 5 9.14 -63.73 4.75
CA LYS A 5 8.03 -63.22 3.88
C LYS A 5 8.67 -62.64 2.58
N LYS A 6 8.28 -62.86 1.30
CA LYS A 6 7.01 -63.13 0.56
C LYS A 6 6.01 -61.95 0.63
N LEU A 7 5.34 -61.44 -0.42
CA LEU A 7 5.27 -61.61 -1.90
C LEU A 7 4.52 -60.33 -2.45
N VAL A 8 4.32 -59.87 -3.71
CA VAL A 8 4.35 -60.20 -5.18
C VAL A 8 4.75 -58.88 -5.92
N GLY A 9 5.15 -58.74 -7.20
CA GLY A 9 5.43 -59.66 -8.33
C GLY A 9 4.90 -59.13 -9.70
N ALA A 10 5.35 -59.73 -10.82
CA ALA A 10 4.78 -59.65 -12.20
C ALA A 10 4.75 -58.30 -12.96
N PHE A 11 4.78 -58.22 -14.30
CA PHE A 11 5.41 -59.01 -15.38
C PHE A 11 5.13 -58.29 -16.72
N ALA A 12 6.13 -58.06 -17.58
CA ALA A 12 5.95 -57.89 -19.04
C ALA A 12 7.32 -58.02 -19.74
N SER A 13 7.41 -58.88 -20.77
CA SER A 13 8.65 -59.14 -21.52
C SER A 13 8.65 -58.44 -22.88
N ALA A 14 9.84 -58.10 -23.36
CA ALA A 14 10.10 -57.73 -24.75
C ALA A 14 11.13 -58.71 -25.33
N SER A 15 10.78 -59.36 -26.45
CA SER A 15 11.64 -60.35 -27.11
C SER A 15 12.77 -59.70 -27.91
N ALA A 16 13.94 -60.34 -27.94
CA ALA A 16 15.10 -59.84 -28.69
C ALA A 16 14.99 -60.12 -30.19
N LEU A 17 15.61 -59.26 -31.01
CA LEU A 17 15.97 -59.57 -32.39
C LEU A 17 17.32 -58.93 -32.74
N THR A 18 18.32 -59.79 -32.97
CA THR A 18 19.58 -59.50 -33.66
C THR A 18 19.49 -60.10 -35.08
N LEU A 19 20.27 -59.73 -36.09
CA LEU A 19 21.40 -58.79 -36.23
C LEU A 19 21.41 -58.25 -37.68
N VAL A 20 22.19 -57.20 -37.94
CA VAL A 20 23.05 -56.92 -39.13
C VAL A 20 23.16 -55.39 -39.25
N GLY A 21 24.40 -54.88 -39.34
CA GLY A 21 24.69 -53.45 -39.18
C GLY A 21 24.99 -52.70 -40.48
N VAL A 22 24.87 -51.38 -40.41
CA VAL A 22 25.55 -50.43 -41.28
C VAL A 22 26.53 -49.65 -40.40
N ALA A 23 27.81 -49.63 -40.78
CA ALA A 23 28.82 -48.92 -40.01
C ALA A 23 28.70 -47.40 -40.21
N ILE A 24 28.55 -46.66 -39.12
CA ILE A 24 28.73 -45.21 -39.08
C ILE A 24 29.90 -44.94 -38.13
N GLN A 25 30.92 -44.22 -38.60
CA GLN A 25 32.04 -43.81 -37.75
C GLN A 25 31.53 -42.88 -36.66
N GLN A 26 31.48 -43.36 -35.41
CA GLN A 26 31.35 -42.48 -34.26
C GLN A 26 32.67 -41.76 -34.05
N THR A 27 32.76 -40.52 -34.54
CA THR A 27 33.74 -39.56 -34.03
C THR A 27 33.43 -39.31 -32.57
N THR A 28 34.24 -39.86 -31.66
CA THR A 28 34.10 -39.63 -30.22
C THR A 28 34.45 -38.18 -29.89
N ALA A 29 33.45 -37.31 -29.92
CA ALA A 29 33.52 -36.01 -29.28
C ALA A 29 33.84 -36.21 -27.78
N PRO A 30 34.63 -35.34 -27.15
CA PRO A 30 34.97 -35.48 -25.74
C PRO A 30 33.70 -35.42 -24.89
N ILE A 31 33.57 -36.36 -23.94
CA ILE A 31 32.47 -36.35 -22.97
C ILE A 31 32.72 -35.18 -22.01
N VAL A 32 32.04 -34.07 -22.25
CA VAL A 32 31.91 -33.00 -21.26
C VAL A 32 30.95 -33.51 -20.20
N GLU A 33 31.44 -33.74 -18.98
CA GLU A 33 30.54 -33.90 -17.82
C GLU A 33 29.73 -32.62 -17.65
N VAL A 34 28.43 -32.70 -17.95
CA VAL A 34 27.48 -31.62 -17.63
C VAL A 34 27.29 -31.63 -16.12
N GLN A 35 28.07 -30.81 -15.41
CA GLN A 35 27.91 -30.60 -13.97
C GLN A 35 26.44 -30.29 -13.65
N ALA A 36 25.83 -31.12 -12.79
CA ALA A 36 24.44 -30.94 -12.40
C ALA A 36 24.28 -29.62 -11.63
N ALA A 37 23.60 -28.65 -12.26
CA ALA A 37 23.46 -27.29 -11.76
C ALA A 37 22.88 -27.25 -10.34
N VAL A 38 23.54 -26.50 -9.45
CA VAL A 38 23.09 -26.36 -8.06
C VAL A 38 21.76 -25.61 -8.05
N ASN A 39 20.83 -26.09 -7.23
CA ASN A 39 19.51 -25.49 -7.08
C ASN A 39 18.91 -25.81 -5.71
N ASN A 40 17.82 -25.14 -5.35
CA ASN A 40 17.21 -25.28 -4.02
C ASN A 40 16.70 -26.69 -3.73
N SER A 41 16.35 -27.51 -4.74
CA SER A 41 15.99 -28.92 -4.51
C SER A 41 17.22 -29.73 -4.09
N TYR A 42 18.35 -29.57 -4.80
CA TYR A 42 19.63 -30.20 -4.42
C TYR A 42 20.10 -29.78 -3.03
N ILE A 43 20.06 -28.48 -2.71
CA ILE A 43 20.46 -27.93 -1.40
C ILE A 43 19.59 -28.50 -0.27
N ASN A 44 18.26 -28.53 -0.45
CA ASN A 44 17.37 -29.12 0.54
C ASN A 44 17.55 -30.64 0.70
N ALA A 45 17.91 -31.36 -0.38
CA ALA A 45 18.16 -32.79 -0.33
C ALA A 45 19.40 -33.16 0.52
N GLN A 46 20.42 -32.29 0.59
CA GLN A 46 21.61 -32.52 1.43
C GLN A 46 21.32 -32.43 2.93
N LYS A 47 20.22 -31.76 3.33
CA LYS A 47 19.83 -31.54 4.74
C LYS A 47 20.95 -30.94 5.60
N PHE A 48 21.70 -30.00 5.05
CA PHE A 48 22.76 -29.28 5.77
C PHE A 48 22.27 -28.75 7.12
N ALA A 49 23.11 -28.90 8.14
CA ALA A 49 22.89 -28.30 9.45
C ALA A 49 22.89 -26.77 9.37
N ASN A 50 22.42 -26.12 10.43
CA ASN A 50 22.64 -24.68 10.57
C ASN A 50 24.10 -24.44 10.98
N PRO A 51 24.80 -23.46 10.38
CA PRO A 51 26.22 -23.22 10.67
C PRO A 51 26.43 -22.70 12.10
N PRO A 52 27.61 -22.94 12.70
CA PRO A 52 28.07 -22.14 13.83
C PRO A 52 28.24 -20.68 13.40
N ILE A 53 27.82 -19.75 14.28
CA ILE A 53 28.05 -18.31 14.13
C ILE A 53 29.16 -17.93 15.10
N ASN A 54 30.36 -17.79 14.56
CA ASN A 54 31.58 -17.47 15.30
C ASN A 54 31.90 -15.97 15.20
N TYR A 55 32.70 -15.46 16.14
CA TYR A 55 32.97 -14.03 16.31
C TYR A 55 34.47 -13.74 16.33
N THR A 56 34.89 -12.73 15.57
CA THR A 56 36.23 -12.14 15.65
C THR A 56 36.11 -10.70 16.11
N LYS A 57 36.85 -10.32 17.15
CA LYS A 57 36.86 -8.95 17.66
C LYS A 57 37.32 -7.96 16.57
N SER A 58 36.53 -6.91 16.36
CA SER A 58 36.83 -5.87 15.36
C SER A 58 38.09 -5.07 15.68
N THR A 59 38.91 -4.84 14.65
CA THR A 59 39.91 -3.75 14.60
C THR A 59 39.37 -2.49 13.93
N PHE A 60 38.17 -2.55 13.33
CA PHE A 60 37.50 -1.45 12.64
C PHE A 60 37.06 -0.37 13.66
N THR A 61 37.49 0.87 13.45
CA THR A 61 37.22 2.01 14.36
C THR A 61 36.21 3.03 13.83
N GLU A 62 35.83 2.94 12.56
CA GLU A 62 35.07 3.97 11.83
C GLU A 62 33.60 3.60 11.59
N GLY A 63 33.08 2.62 12.34
CA GLY A 63 31.67 2.20 12.31
C GLY A 63 30.76 3.30 12.86
N VAL A 64 29.78 3.76 12.08
CA VAL A 64 28.77 4.74 12.52
C VAL A 64 27.41 4.07 12.70
N ALA A 65 26.49 4.70 13.42
CA ALA A 65 25.11 4.23 13.47
C ALA A 65 24.43 4.43 12.11
N TYR A 66 23.64 3.44 11.68
CA TYR A 66 22.82 3.51 10.47
C TYR A 66 21.94 4.77 10.42
N ALA A 67 21.62 5.24 9.20
CA ALA A 67 20.81 6.44 8.97
C ALA A 67 19.43 6.44 9.68
N LYS A 68 18.89 5.25 10.00
CA LYS A 68 17.62 5.04 10.70
C LYS A 68 17.78 4.38 12.09
N GLY A 69 19.00 4.35 12.63
CA GLY A 69 19.34 3.70 13.90
C GLY A 69 19.22 2.17 13.88
N ARG A 70 19.07 1.57 12.69
CA ARG A 70 19.02 0.13 12.39
C ARG A 70 19.32 -0.09 10.89
N PRO A 71 19.76 -1.29 10.48
CA PRO A 71 19.82 -1.65 9.06
C PRO A 71 18.42 -1.77 8.43
N GLU A 72 18.35 -1.53 7.13
CA GLU A 72 17.14 -1.60 6.30
C GLU A 72 17.03 -2.90 5.51
N GLY A 73 18.11 -3.68 5.47
CA GLY A 73 18.29 -4.88 4.68
C GLY A 73 19.72 -5.39 4.73
N ILE A 74 20.02 -6.39 3.91
CA ILE A 74 21.33 -7.04 3.80
C ILE A 74 21.74 -7.05 2.32
N ILE A 75 23.03 -6.82 2.06
CA ILE A 75 23.71 -6.99 0.78
C ILE A 75 24.51 -8.27 0.82
N VAL A 76 24.33 -9.07 -0.23
CA VAL A 76 25.07 -10.29 -0.53
C VAL A 76 26.23 -9.91 -1.44
N HIS A 77 27.44 -10.28 -1.04
CA HIS A 77 28.70 -10.12 -1.75
C HIS A 77 29.37 -11.48 -1.98
N GLU A 78 30.41 -11.49 -2.80
CA GLU A 78 31.39 -12.58 -2.86
C GLU A 78 32.78 -12.00 -3.07
N THR A 79 33.78 -12.72 -2.56
CA THR A 79 35.11 -12.16 -2.28
C THR A 79 35.93 -11.78 -3.51
N GLY A 80 35.45 -12.07 -4.73
CA GLY A 80 36.19 -11.91 -5.98
C GLY A 80 37.47 -12.76 -6.07
N ASN A 81 37.69 -13.66 -5.11
CA ASN A 81 38.98 -14.28 -4.84
C ASN A 81 38.85 -15.80 -4.72
N SER A 82 39.08 -16.50 -5.83
CA SER A 82 38.98 -17.96 -5.93
C SER A 82 40.13 -18.75 -5.29
N ALA A 83 41.02 -18.09 -4.53
CA ALA A 83 42.17 -18.72 -3.87
C ALA A 83 42.18 -18.52 -2.33
N SER A 84 41.26 -17.73 -1.78
CA SER A 84 41.20 -17.42 -0.35
C SER A 84 40.33 -18.38 0.45
N THR A 85 40.74 -18.68 1.69
CA THR A 85 39.82 -19.17 2.72
C THR A 85 39.19 -18.02 3.51
N LEU A 86 38.08 -18.30 4.21
CA LEU A 86 37.46 -17.39 5.17
C LEU A 86 38.46 -16.81 6.19
N GLN A 87 39.42 -17.62 6.64
CA GLN A 87 40.47 -17.15 7.55
C GLN A 87 41.48 -16.20 6.88
N ASN A 88 41.77 -16.38 5.58
CA ASN A 88 42.63 -15.45 4.84
C ASN A 88 41.94 -14.09 4.71
N GLU A 89 40.67 -14.07 4.31
CA GLU A 89 39.91 -12.84 4.11
C GLU A 89 39.69 -12.07 5.41
N VAL A 90 39.33 -12.75 6.51
CA VAL A 90 39.24 -12.09 7.83
C VAL A 90 40.58 -11.53 8.29
N THR A 91 41.68 -12.28 8.13
CA THR A 91 43.03 -11.79 8.48
C THR A 91 43.48 -10.63 7.60
N TYR A 92 43.10 -10.63 6.31
CA TYR A 92 43.37 -9.53 5.38
C TYR A 92 42.57 -8.28 5.79
N MET A 93 41.24 -8.41 5.93
CA MET A 93 40.36 -7.29 6.25
C MET A 93 40.75 -6.61 7.57
N GLN A 94 40.93 -7.38 8.65
CA GLN A 94 41.34 -6.85 9.97
C GLN A 94 42.72 -6.17 9.95
N ARG A 95 43.54 -6.40 8.91
CA ARG A 95 44.88 -5.81 8.77
C ARG A 95 44.92 -4.62 7.80
N GLU A 96 44.07 -4.59 6.77
CA GLU A 96 44.21 -3.70 5.61
C GLU A 96 43.10 -2.66 5.44
N TRP A 97 41.96 -2.80 6.14
CA TRP A 97 40.76 -1.97 5.99
C TRP A 97 40.99 -0.45 6.09
N ASN A 98 42.02 0.01 6.80
CA ASN A 98 42.37 1.43 6.96
C ASN A 98 43.68 1.85 6.26
N LYS A 99 44.31 0.95 5.48
CA LYS A 99 45.59 1.18 4.81
C LYS A 99 45.46 1.18 3.30
N THR A 100 44.91 0.10 2.75
CA THR A 100 44.96 -0.22 1.32
C THR A 100 43.57 -0.44 0.74
N SER A 101 42.72 -1.21 1.43
CA SER A 101 41.37 -1.55 0.94
C SER A 101 40.35 -0.43 1.14
N PHE A 102 40.47 0.37 2.22
CA PHE A 102 39.46 1.35 2.67
C PHE A 102 38.03 0.79 2.83
N ALA A 103 37.92 -0.53 3.02
CA ALA A 103 36.70 -1.30 3.04
C ALA A 103 36.71 -2.34 4.17
N TYR A 104 35.51 -2.66 4.68
CA TYR A 104 35.25 -3.77 5.61
C TYR A 104 33.77 -4.15 5.56
N VAL A 105 33.43 -5.37 5.98
CA VAL A 105 32.06 -5.92 5.98
C VAL A 105 31.66 -6.39 7.39
N HIS A 106 30.44 -6.93 7.55
CA HIS A 106 29.98 -7.45 8.85
C HIS A 106 30.42 -8.88 9.13
N ALA A 107 30.38 -9.74 8.13
CA ALA A 107 30.63 -11.16 8.27
C ALA A 107 31.14 -11.79 6.97
N PHE A 108 31.84 -12.90 7.11
CA PHE A 108 32.13 -13.84 6.03
C PHE A 108 31.39 -15.16 6.24
N VAL A 109 31.10 -15.88 5.17
CA VAL A 109 30.48 -17.22 5.20
C VAL A 109 31.21 -18.17 4.27
N ASP A 110 31.46 -19.40 4.73
CA ASP A 110 31.92 -20.51 3.89
C ASP A 110 31.07 -21.77 4.14
N ARG A 111 31.47 -22.92 3.60
CA ARG A 111 30.78 -24.22 3.84
C ARG A 111 30.80 -24.69 5.29
N ASN A 112 31.66 -24.14 6.16
CA ASN A 112 31.90 -24.62 7.52
C ASN A 112 31.25 -23.73 8.57
N GLU A 113 31.33 -22.40 8.41
CA GLU A 113 30.89 -21.44 9.43
C GLU A 113 30.40 -20.10 8.85
N VAL A 114 29.74 -19.34 9.72
CA VAL A 114 29.56 -17.89 9.60
C VAL A 114 30.52 -17.24 10.58
N ARG A 115 31.27 -16.21 10.15
CA ARG A 115 32.18 -15.46 11.03
C ARG A 115 31.88 -13.97 11.02
N ASN A 116 31.27 -13.49 12.10
CA ASN A 116 31.05 -12.06 12.33
C ASN A 116 32.35 -11.38 12.73
N ILE A 117 32.64 -10.26 12.08
CA ILE A 117 33.86 -9.45 12.26
C ILE A 117 33.56 -8.01 12.69
N HIS A 118 32.29 -7.58 12.59
CA HIS A 118 31.79 -6.28 13.06
C HIS A 118 30.34 -6.42 13.56
N THR A 119 29.90 -5.51 14.43
CA THR A 119 28.51 -5.48 14.90
C THR A 119 27.54 -5.06 13.80
N THR A 120 26.45 -5.81 13.61
CA THR A 120 25.36 -5.51 12.67
C THR A 120 24.47 -4.34 13.11
N ASN A 121 24.73 -3.76 14.27
CA ASN A 121 24.07 -2.55 14.77
C ASN A 121 24.74 -1.25 14.28
N GLN A 122 25.89 -1.33 13.61
CA GLN A 122 26.61 -0.20 13.00
C GLN A 122 26.86 -0.45 11.51
N THR A 123 27.19 0.58 10.74
CA THR A 123 27.52 0.52 9.31
C THR A 123 28.93 -0.05 9.08
N VAL A 124 29.17 -0.57 7.88
CA VAL A 124 30.49 -0.98 7.38
C VAL A 124 30.75 -0.39 5.98
N TRP A 125 31.91 -0.65 5.36
CA TRP A 125 32.39 0.07 4.16
C TRP A 125 32.63 -0.79 2.89
N GLY A 126 31.86 -1.84 2.63
CA GLY A 126 32.02 -2.73 1.46
C GLY A 126 31.23 -2.36 0.19
N ALA A 127 30.11 -1.62 0.29
CA ALA A 127 29.15 -1.45 -0.83
C ALA A 127 29.00 0.00 -1.36
N GLY A 128 30.00 0.85 -1.13
CA GLY A 128 29.97 2.26 -1.58
C GLY A 128 29.07 3.19 -0.74
N PRO A 129 29.25 4.51 -0.87
CA PRO A 129 28.70 5.51 0.07
C PRO A 129 27.18 5.57 0.10
N ASN A 130 26.50 5.19 -0.98
CA ASN A 130 25.03 5.25 -1.09
C ASN A 130 24.33 4.05 -0.41
N ALA A 131 25.08 3.02 -0.01
CA ALA A 131 24.54 1.78 0.58
C ALA A 131 25.10 1.48 1.97
N ASN A 132 26.35 1.86 2.24
CA ASN A 132 27.02 1.71 3.55
C ASN A 132 26.19 2.25 4.72
N GLY A 133 25.45 3.36 4.52
CA GLY A 133 24.59 3.96 5.55
C GLY A 133 23.29 3.19 5.89
N HIS A 134 22.99 2.11 5.15
CA HIS A 134 21.65 1.49 5.11
C HIS A 134 21.61 -0.02 5.36
N PHE A 135 22.65 -0.78 4.97
CA PHE A 135 22.54 -2.25 4.90
C PHE A 135 23.66 -3.00 5.65
N ILE A 136 23.32 -4.18 6.18
CA ILE A 136 24.31 -5.20 6.55
C ILE A 136 24.98 -5.70 5.26
N GLN A 137 26.23 -6.17 5.34
CA GLN A 137 27.04 -6.58 4.20
C GLN A 137 27.78 -7.87 4.57
N ILE A 138 27.60 -8.92 3.77
CA ILE A 138 28.06 -10.28 4.04
C ILE A 138 28.79 -10.81 2.80
N GLU A 139 29.99 -11.35 3.01
CA GLU A 139 30.87 -11.87 1.97
C GLU A 139 30.81 -13.40 1.91
N LEU A 140 30.37 -13.94 0.78
CA LEU A 140 30.42 -15.38 0.53
C LEU A 140 31.78 -15.77 -0.06
N VAL A 141 32.49 -16.64 0.64
CA VAL A 141 33.81 -17.12 0.20
C VAL A 141 33.67 -18.09 -0.98
N HIS A 142 34.64 -18.04 -1.89
CA HIS A 142 34.68 -18.92 -3.06
C HIS A 142 34.86 -20.40 -2.65
N GLU A 143 34.07 -21.26 -3.29
CA GLU A 143 34.10 -22.71 -3.16
C GLU A 143 34.37 -23.36 -4.52
N HIS A 144 34.78 -24.63 -4.52
CA HIS A 144 35.29 -25.31 -5.72
C HIS A 144 34.58 -26.64 -6.03
N SER A 145 33.41 -26.88 -5.42
CA SER A 145 32.56 -28.03 -5.72
C SER A 145 31.08 -27.70 -5.52
N ASN A 146 30.20 -28.36 -6.28
CA ASN A 146 28.74 -28.14 -6.21
C ASN A 146 28.19 -28.45 -4.80
N TYR A 147 28.79 -29.40 -4.07
CA TYR A 147 28.44 -29.71 -2.69
C TYR A 147 28.86 -28.59 -1.73
N ASN A 148 30.11 -28.11 -1.83
CA ASN A 148 30.60 -27.03 -0.97
C ASN A 148 29.84 -25.73 -1.19
N PHE A 149 29.63 -25.34 -2.46
CA PHE A 149 28.84 -24.16 -2.83
C PHE A 149 27.41 -24.28 -2.32
N ALA A 150 26.76 -25.44 -2.48
CA ALA A 150 25.43 -25.68 -1.92
C ALA A 150 25.39 -25.55 -0.38
N HIS A 151 26.48 -25.91 0.31
CA HIS A 151 26.59 -25.79 1.76
C HIS A 151 26.80 -24.33 2.20
N SER A 152 27.74 -23.59 1.59
CA SER A 152 27.97 -22.18 1.91
C SER A 152 26.75 -21.30 1.60
N ILE A 153 26.04 -21.57 0.50
CA ILE A 153 24.75 -20.98 0.17
C ILE A 153 23.66 -21.33 1.21
N SER A 154 23.63 -22.57 1.74
CA SER A 154 22.72 -22.93 2.83
C SER A 154 23.03 -22.18 4.14
N ASN A 155 24.31 -21.93 4.41
CA ASN A 155 24.81 -21.24 5.58
C ASN A 155 24.48 -19.74 5.54
N ASP A 156 24.75 -19.08 4.41
CA ASP A 156 24.47 -17.66 4.23
C ASP A 156 22.96 -17.39 4.16
N ALA A 157 22.19 -18.22 3.44
CA ALA A 157 20.72 -18.10 3.44
C ALA A 157 20.10 -18.28 4.84
N TYR A 158 20.72 -19.10 5.70
CA TYR A 158 20.32 -19.21 7.12
C TYR A 158 20.66 -17.93 7.90
N TYR A 159 21.88 -17.42 7.74
CA TYR A 159 22.35 -16.25 8.50
C TYR A 159 21.64 -14.94 8.10
N ILE A 160 21.46 -14.70 6.80
CA ILE A 160 20.60 -13.62 6.30
C ILE A 160 19.20 -13.74 6.91
N ALA A 161 18.65 -14.96 6.99
CA ALA A 161 17.33 -15.18 7.57
C ALA A 161 17.26 -14.92 9.09
N THR A 162 18.31 -15.20 9.88
CA THR A 162 18.34 -14.85 11.30
C THR A 162 18.48 -13.34 11.51
N LEU A 163 19.30 -12.65 10.72
CA LEU A 163 19.43 -11.19 10.74
C LEU A 163 18.13 -10.47 10.37
N LEU A 164 17.42 -10.95 9.35
CA LEU A 164 16.10 -10.42 8.99
C LEU A 164 15.11 -10.55 10.15
N LYS A 165 15.12 -11.67 10.90
CA LYS A 165 14.30 -11.84 12.13
C LYS A 165 14.72 -10.87 13.23
N GLN A 166 16.02 -10.77 13.52
CA GLN A 166 16.60 -9.88 14.54
C GLN A 166 16.19 -8.42 14.35
N TYR A 167 16.24 -7.90 13.13
CA TYR A 167 15.89 -6.51 12.83
C TYR A 167 14.41 -6.29 12.47
N GLY A 168 13.57 -7.32 12.52
CA GLY A 168 12.14 -7.25 12.21
C GLY A 168 11.85 -6.98 10.73
N LEU A 169 12.80 -7.31 9.85
CA LEU A 169 12.74 -7.10 8.41
C LEU A 169 12.10 -8.32 7.74
N LYS A 170 11.15 -8.10 6.83
CA LYS A 170 10.60 -9.17 5.97
C LYS A 170 11.47 -9.33 4.72
N PRO A 171 11.73 -10.56 4.23
CA PRO A 171 12.32 -10.76 2.91
C PRO A 171 11.57 -9.99 1.81
N SER A 172 12.32 -9.23 1.00
CA SER A 172 11.87 -8.58 -0.22
C SER A 172 13.07 -8.33 -1.12
N LYS A 173 12.98 -8.75 -2.39
CA LYS A 173 13.97 -8.40 -3.42
C LYS A 173 14.14 -6.88 -3.53
N ALA A 174 15.36 -6.46 -3.85
CA ALA A 174 15.74 -5.11 -4.25
C ALA A 174 14.91 -4.57 -5.43
N LYS A 175 14.75 -3.24 -5.50
CA LYS A 175 14.00 -2.56 -6.56
C LYS A 175 14.62 -1.21 -6.94
N ARG A 176 14.30 -0.75 -8.16
CA ARG A 176 14.66 0.56 -8.72
C ARG A 176 14.19 1.78 -7.90
N ASP A 177 13.23 1.60 -6.97
CA ASP A 177 12.71 2.67 -6.10
C ASP A 177 13.48 2.81 -4.78
N GLY A 178 14.58 2.08 -4.61
CA GLY A 178 15.37 2.04 -3.37
C GLY A 178 14.79 1.13 -2.30
N THR A 179 13.70 0.39 -2.56
CA THR A 179 13.05 -0.47 -1.56
C THR A 179 13.37 -1.96 -1.75
N GLY A 180 13.70 -2.63 -0.65
CA GLY A 180 14.05 -4.05 -0.61
C GLY A 180 14.88 -4.33 0.64
N THR A 181 14.92 -5.60 1.07
CA THR A 181 15.65 -6.03 2.27
C THR A 181 16.74 -7.04 1.96
N ILE A 182 16.79 -7.57 0.74
CA ILE A 182 17.83 -8.47 0.21
C ILE A 182 18.29 -7.89 -1.13
N TRP A 183 19.58 -7.63 -1.26
CA TRP A 183 20.23 -6.99 -2.40
C TRP A 183 21.48 -7.78 -2.79
N SER A 184 21.80 -7.90 -4.08
CA SER A 184 23.20 -8.12 -4.50
C SER A 184 23.95 -6.79 -4.59
N HIS A 185 25.28 -6.81 -4.50
CA HIS A 185 26.09 -5.62 -4.76
C HIS A 185 25.83 -5.07 -6.17
N ARG A 186 25.61 -5.94 -7.17
CA ARG A 186 25.13 -5.54 -8.50
C ARG A 186 23.79 -4.79 -8.49
N ASN A 187 22.88 -5.11 -7.58
CA ASN A 187 21.65 -4.32 -7.38
C ASN A 187 21.97 -2.92 -6.83
N ILE A 188 22.96 -2.79 -5.95
CA ILE A 188 23.43 -1.50 -5.45
C ILE A 188 24.02 -0.67 -6.60
N SER A 189 24.97 -1.23 -7.35
CA SER A 189 25.62 -0.56 -8.50
C SER A 189 24.60 -0.03 -9.50
N TYR A 190 23.55 -0.81 -9.78
CA TYR A 190 22.56 -0.50 -10.82
C TYR A 190 21.33 0.30 -10.33
N TYR A 191 20.96 0.25 -9.04
CA TYR A 191 19.79 0.98 -8.50
C TYR A 191 20.15 2.17 -7.60
N LEU A 192 21.28 2.13 -6.89
CA LEU A 192 21.70 3.17 -5.91
C LEU A 192 22.99 3.90 -6.34
N HIS A 193 23.83 3.26 -7.16
CA HIS A 193 25.12 3.76 -7.64
C HIS A 193 26.13 4.05 -6.51
N GLY A 194 27.30 4.59 -6.85
CA GLY A 194 28.41 4.82 -5.90
C GLY A 194 29.36 3.62 -5.74
N THR A 195 29.08 2.55 -6.47
CA THR A 195 29.89 1.35 -6.72
C THR A 195 29.52 0.85 -8.12
N ASP A 196 30.42 0.14 -8.79
CA ASP A 196 30.26 -0.42 -10.14
C ASP A 196 30.39 -1.96 -10.18
N HIS A 197 30.60 -2.57 -9.02
CA HIS A 197 30.78 -4.01 -8.84
C HIS A 197 29.58 -4.87 -9.30
N GLY A 198 29.85 -6.14 -9.61
CA GLY A 198 28.90 -7.10 -10.19
C GLY A 198 28.53 -8.30 -9.32
N ASP A 199 29.02 -8.39 -8.09
CA ASP A 199 28.81 -9.53 -7.19
C ASP A 199 27.37 -9.67 -6.66
N PRO A 200 26.91 -10.90 -6.34
CA PRO A 200 27.56 -12.19 -6.57
C PRO A 200 27.05 -12.89 -7.85
N ASP A 201 26.32 -12.17 -8.71
CA ASP A 201 25.61 -12.71 -9.88
C ASP A 201 26.51 -13.59 -10.78
N GLY A 202 27.78 -13.22 -10.96
CA GLY A 202 28.74 -13.97 -11.79
C GLY A 202 29.21 -15.28 -11.15
N TYR A 203 29.57 -15.25 -9.87
CA TYR A 203 29.95 -16.43 -9.09
C TYR A 203 28.78 -17.41 -8.89
N PHE A 204 27.56 -16.91 -8.72
CA PHE A 204 26.38 -17.80 -8.65
C PHE A 204 26.12 -18.47 -10.01
N ALA A 205 26.30 -17.73 -11.12
CA ALA A 205 26.09 -18.27 -12.45
C ALA A 205 27.09 -19.39 -12.83
N SER A 206 28.32 -19.38 -12.32
CA SER A 206 29.30 -20.44 -12.60
C SER A 206 28.91 -21.81 -12.01
N PHE A 207 28.10 -21.83 -10.94
CA PHE A 207 27.50 -23.04 -10.36
C PHE A 207 26.09 -23.36 -10.90
N GLY A 208 25.61 -22.61 -11.90
CA GLY A 208 24.25 -22.74 -12.44
C GLY A 208 23.16 -22.21 -11.50
N TYR A 209 23.52 -21.33 -10.56
CA TYR A 209 22.66 -20.75 -9.54
C TYR A 209 22.39 -19.25 -9.81
N SER A 210 21.56 -18.61 -9.00
CA SER A 210 21.17 -17.22 -9.19
C SER A 210 20.69 -16.54 -7.89
N MET A 211 20.78 -15.21 -7.85
CA MET A 211 20.25 -14.40 -6.75
C MET A 211 18.74 -14.59 -6.53
N ASP A 212 18.01 -15.01 -7.57
CA ASP A 212 16.58 -15.33 -7.48
C ASP A 212 16.33 -16.64 -6.75
N GLN A 213 17.10 -17.70 -7.06
CA GLN A 213 17.06 -18.95 -6.28
C GLN A 213 17.55 -18.73 -4.85
N PHE A 214 18.58 -17.89 -4.66
CA PHE A 214 19.11 -17.56 -3.34
C PHE A 214 18.09 -16.83 -2.47
N TYR A 215 17.38 -15.85 -3.04
CA TYR A 215 16.27 -15.18 -2.38
C TYR A 215 15.18 -16.17 -1.94
N ASP A 216 14.80 -17.13 -2.79
CA ASP A 216 13.79 -18.13 -2.44
C ASP A 216 14.27 -19.06 -1.31
N LEU A 217 15.58 -19.35 -1.23
CA LEU A 217 16.18 -20.10 -0.12
C LEU A 217 16.20 -19.28 1.18
N ILE A 218 16.53 -17.98 1.12
CA ILE A 218 16.44 -17.07 2.27
C ILE A 218 14.99 -16.98 2.77
N VAL A 219 14.00 -16.90 1.87
CA VAL A 219 12.57 -16.92 2.22
C VAL A 219 12.20 -18.25 2.89
N GLN A 220 12.68 -19.38 2.38
CA GLN A 220 12.44 -20.70 2.97
C GLN A 220 13.03 -20.78 4.40
N LYS A 221 14.30 -20.40 4.59
CA LYS A 221 14.97 -20.36 5.90
C LYS A 221 14.24 -19.40 6.85
N TYR A 222 13.90 -18.18 6.41
CA TYR A 222 13.17 -17.18 7.19
C TYR A 222 11.78 -17.67 7.62
N ASN A 223 11.06 -18.39 6.77
CA ASN A 223 9.76 -18.95 7.12
C ASN A 223 9.88 -20.15 8.10
N SER A 224 10.98 -20.90 8.05
CA SER A 224 11.28 -21.99 9.00
C SER A 224 11.71 -21.51 10.39
N LEU A 225 12.34 -20.33 10.48
CA LEU A 225 12.76 -19.73 11.75
C LEU A 225 11.55 -19.26 12.57
N GLY A 226 11.54 -19.57 13.87
CA GLY A 226 10.43 -19.29 14.78
C GLY A 226 10.17 -17.80 15.09
N GLY A 227 9.27 -17.56 16.05
CA GLY A 227 8.79 -16.24 16.45
C GLY A 227 9.76 -15.36 17.24
N THR A 228 10.89 -15.93 17.68
CA THR A 228 12.03 -15.23 18.30
C THR A 228 13.28 -16.08 18.06
N VAL A 229 14.21 -15.58 17.26
CA VAL A 229 15.59 -16.09 17.22
C VAL A 229 16.36 -15.29 18.28
N GLN A 230 17.18 -15.95 19.10
CA GLN A 230 18.09 -15.23 20.00
C GLN A 230 19.06 -14.39 19.16
N PRO A 231 19.36 -13.13 19.53
CA PRO A 231 20.37 -12.35 18.84
C PRO A 231 21.73 -13.05 18.87
N PRO A 232 22.56 -12.93 17.81
CA PRO A 232 24.00 -13.11 17.91
C PRO A 232 24.54 -12.23 19.06
N ASP A 233 25.40 -12.77 19.93
CA ASP A 233 25.99 -11.98 21.01
C ASP A 233 27.14 -11.12 20.48
N GLU A 234 26.77 -9.95 19.96
CA GLU A 234 27.69 -8.97 19.42
C GLU A 234 28.43 -8.15 20.51
N SER A 235 28.22 -8.42 21.80
CA SER A 235 28.74 -7.57 22.90
C SER A 235 30.27 -7.43 22.89
N GLY A 236 30.99 -8.44 22.41
CA GLY A 236 32.45 -8.44 22.25
C GLY A 236 32.98 -7.88 20.92
N LEU A 237 32.11 -7.50 19.97
CA LEU A 237 32.55 -7.14 18.60
C LEU A 237 33.05 -5.71 18.44
N MET A 238 32.82 -4.77 19.36
CA MET A 238 33.21 -3.37 19.18
C MET A 238 34.71 -3.11 19.36
N GLY A 239 35.33 -2.47 18.36
CA GLY A 239 36.66 -1.86 18.48
C GLY A 239 36.60 -0.62 19.38
N THR A 240 37.37 -0.61 20.47
CA THR A 240 37.29 0.44 21.50
C THR A 240 37.97 1.74 21.05
N THR A 241 37.20 2.75 20.62
CA THR A 241 37.67 4.14 20.54
C THR A 241 36.79 5.09 21.35
N SER A 242 37.33 5.58 22.46
CA SER A 242 36.70 6.62 23.29
C SER A 242 36.77 7.97 22.57
N ASN A 243 35.76 8.26 21.73
CA ASN A 243 35.67 9.48 20.91
C ASN A 243 35.43 10.74 21.78
N SER A 244 36.48 11.22 22.45
CA SER A 244 36.50 12.40 23.32
C SER A 244 36.88 13.70 22.60
N GLY A 245 37.26 13.64 21.32
CA GLY A 245 37.66 14.79 20.49
C GLY A 245 36.52 15.69 20.03
N ASP A 246 36.83 16.71 19.23
CA ASP A 246 35.84 17.51 18.50
C ASP A 246 35.23 16.75 17.32
N ALA A 247 34.05 17.18 16.85
CA ALA A 247 33.49 16.69 15.60
C ALA A 247 34.20 17.35 14.39
N ILE A 248 34.71 16.56 13.45
CA ILE A 248 35.55 17.03 12.33
C ILE A 248 35.09 16.42 11.00
N ALA A 249 34.76 17.26 10.01
CA ALA A 249 34.52 16.88 8.63
C ALA A 249 35.82 16.89 7.81
N LYS A 250 36.27 15.72 7.33
CA LYS A 250 37.31 15.60 6.29
C LYS A 250 36.64 15.54 4.92
N VAL A 251 36.92 16.52 4.05
CA VAL A 251 36.43 16.53 2.66
C VAL A 251 37.12 15.43 1.86
N LEU A 252 36.36 14.60 1.16
CA LEU A 252 36.88 13.49 0.34
C LEU A 252 36.66 13.69 -1.16
N ASN A 253 35.67 14.48 -1.58
CA ASN A 253 35.36 14.68 -2.99
C ASN A 253 36.55 15.26 -3.77
N ASN A 254 36.80 14.75 -4.98
CA ASN A 254 37.89 15.19 -5.85
C ASN A 254 37.79 16.69 -6.21
N SER A 255 36.58 17.18 -6.47
CA SER A 255 36.31 18.60 -6.76
C SER A 255 36.11 19.47 -5.51
N GLY A 256 36.40 18.94 -4.30
CA GLY A 256 36.07 19.60 -3.03
C GLY A 256 34.58 19.57 -2.67
N ALA A 257 34.21 20.12 -1.52
CA ALA A 257 32.83 20.21 -1.05
C ALA A 257 32.28 21.63 -1.26
N PRO A 258 31.29 21.86 -2.15
CA PRO A 258 30.63 23.15 -2.29
C PRO A 258 29.97 23.60 -0.98
N VAL A 259 30.13 24.88 -0.64
CA VAL A 259 29.55 25.48 0.56
C VAL A 259 28.24 26.18 0.21
N TYR A 260 27.24 25.97 1.04
CA TYR A 260 25.89 26.53 0.94
C TYR A 260 25.59 27.42 2.13
N SER A 261 24.75 28.44 1.96
CA SER A 261 24.34 29.31 3.07
C SER A 261 23.49 28.55 4.09
N ASP A 262 22.60 27.67 3.60
CA ASP A 262 21.78 26.76 4.39
C ASP A 262 21.56 25.40 3.70
N PRO A 263 21.13 24.35 4.43
CA PRO A 263 20.89 23.02 3.86
C PRO A 263 19.84 23.05 2.74
N GLY A 264 20.25 22.73 1.52
CA GLY A 264 19.40 22.75 0.33
C GLY A 264 19.19 24.12 -0.31
N SER A 265 19.93 25.15 0.09
CA SER A 265 19.91 26.47 -0.56
C SER A 265 20.63 26.48 -1.91
N GLY A 266 20.73 27.66 -2.54
CA GLY A 266 21.73 27.88 -3.59
C GLY A 266 23.16 27.72 -3.05
N LYS A 267 24.09 27.33 -3.94
CA LYS A 267 25.53 27.28 -3.63
C LYS A 267 26.08 28.70 -3.43
N THR A 268 27.05 28.84 -2.53
CA THR A 268 27.91 30.02 -2.47
C THR A 268 29.11 29.85 -3.42
N ASN A 269 29.86 30.93 -3.65
CA ASN A 269 31.10 30.89 -4.44
C ASN A 269 32.29 30.24 -3.68
N LYS A 270 32.05 29.51 -2.59
CA LYS A 270 33.08 28.84 -1.77
C LYS A 270 33.00 27.32 -1.92
N THR A 271 34.17 26.69 -2.00
CA THR A 271 34.35 25.23 -2.01
C THR A 271 35.47 24.87 -1.05
N LEU A 272 35.24 23.86 -0.21
CA LEU A 272 36.26 23.34 0.72
C LEU A 272 37.18 22.35 -0.04
N PRO A 273 38.52 22.48 -0.01
CA PRO A 273 39.42 21.62 -0.78
C PRO A 273 39.35 20.13 -0.39
N LYS A 274 39.70 19.24 -1.34
CA LYS A 274 39.93 17.81 -1.05
C LYS A 274 40.91 17.64 0.12
N ASN A 275 40.67 16.65 0.98
CA ASN A 275 41.43 16.33 2.20
C ASN A 275 41.42 17.40 3.31
N SER A 276 40.85 18.59 3.10
CA SER A 276 40.73 19.61 4.16
C SER A 276 39.84 19.12 5.32
N ARG A 277 40.14 19.58 6.55
CA ARG A 277 39.48 19.17 7.79
C ARG A 277 38.83 20.37 8.48
N TRP A 278 37.55 20.26 8.81
CA TRP A 278 36.72 21.36 9.33
C TRP A 278 35.97 20.97 10.60
N LYS A 279 35.94 21.83 11.61
CA LYS A 279 35.14 21.58 12.82
C LYS A 279 33.65 21.63 12.49
N VAL A 280 32.89 20.65 12.97
CA VAL A 280 31.45 20.55 12.73
C VAL A 280 30.70 21.08 13.95
N PHE A 281 29.89 22.12 13.73
CA PHE A 281 29.13 22.84 14.75
C PHE A 281 27.65 22.43 14.79
N GLY A 282 27.27 21.37 14.06
CA GLY A 282 25.91 20.85 13.97
C GLY A 282 25.69 20.04 12.70
N ARG A 283 24.68 19.16 12.70
CA ARG A 283 24.29 18.35 11.54
C ARG A 283 22.78 18.38 11.31
N ALA A 284 22.38 18.29 10.06
CA ALA A 284 20.99 18.35 9.63
C ALA A 284 20.70 17.40 8.46
N THR A 285 19.42 17.20 8.15
CA THR A 285 18.97 16.38 7.00
C THR A 285 17.89 17.13 6.23
N VAL A 286 18.05 17.24 4.90
CA VAL A 286 17.08 17.85 3.97
C VAL A 286 16.95 16.96 2.74
N ASN A 287 15.72 16.65 2.34
CA ASN A 287 15.42 15.82 1.16
C ASN A 287 16.16 14.47 1.15
N GLY A 288 16.36 13.86 2.33
CA GLY A 288 17.14 12.63 2.52
C GLY A 288 18.66 12.81 2.58
N GLN A 289 19.20 13.95 2.11
CA GLN A 289 20.63 14.25 2.17
C GLN A 289 21.02 14.79 3.56
N THR A 290 22.08 14.23 4.17
CA THR A 290 22.70 14.76 5.39
C THR A 290 23.61 15.96 5.07
N TRP A 291 23.67 16.93 5.97
CA TRP A 291 24.41 18.19 5.88
C TRP A 291 25.19 18.49 7.17
N TYR A 292 26.35 19.14 7.07
CA TYR A 292 27.18 19.53 8.22
C TYR A 292 27.46 21.02 8.21
N ARG A 293 27.26 21.68 9.36
CA ARG A 293 27.57 23.10 9.57
C ARG A 293 29.04 23.25 9.94
N VAL A 294 29.83 23.81 9.03
CA VAL A 294 31.29 23.99 9.20
C VAL A 294 31.68 25.38 9.70
N ALA A 295 30.79 26.37 9.56
CA ALA A 295 30.86 27.68 10.20
C ALA A 295 29.46 28.32 10.23
N THR A 296 29.34 29.55 10.76
CA THR A 296 28.11 30.36 10.66
C THR A 296 27.71 30.52 9.19
N ASN A 297 26.46 30.19 8.87
CA ASN A 297 25.84 30.22 7.54
C ASN A 297 26.70 29.55 6.45
N GLN A 298 27.36 28.44 6.81
CA GLN A 298 28.21 27.64 5.92
C GLN A 298 27.99 26.16 6.18
N TRP A 299 27.33 25.51 5.24
CA TRP A 299 27.00 24.09 5.26
C TRP A 299 27.58 23.35 4.06
N ILE A 300 27.92 22.08 4.25
CA ILE A 300 28.31 21.16 3.16
C ILE A 300 27.40 19.94 3.13
N GLU A 301 27.15 19.41 1.93
CA GLU A 301 26.47 18.12 1.76
C GLU A 301 27.38 16.98 2.22
N GLY A 302 26.87 16.12 3.09
CA GLY A 302 27.67 15.07 3.72
C GLY A 302 28.22 14.01 2.77
N LYS A 303 27.65 13.88 1.56
CA LYS A 303 28.19 13.02 0.49
C LYS A 303 29.60 13.44 0.02
N TYR A 304 30.04 14.66 0.34
CA TYR A 304 31.37 15.15 -0.01
C TYR A 304 32.41 15.03 1.12
N SER A 305 32.02 14.61 2.33
CA SER A 305 32.90 14.64 3.51
C SER A 305 32.60 13.56 4.55
N TYR A 306 33.63 12.85 4.99
CA TYR A 306 33.58 11.96 6.16
C TYR A 306 33.62 12.77 7.46
N VAL A 307 32.89 12.36 8.52
CA VAL A 307 32.80 13.10 9.80
C VAL A 307 33.13 12.20 10.99
N THR A 308 34.13 12.59 11.78
CA THR A 308 34.46 12.00 13.09
C THR A 308 33.78 12.76 14.23
N GLY A 309 33.73 12.19 15.45
CA GLY A 309 33.24 12.87 16.66
C GLY A 309 31.73 13.13 16.71
N TYR A 310 30.94 12.38 15.92
CA TYR A 310 29.48 12.53 15.77
C TYR A 310 28.66 12.61 17.09
N SER A 311 29.13 11.95 18.15
CA SER A 311 28.47 11.90 19.46
C SER A 311 28.33 13.29 20.12
N LYS A 312 29.18 14.26 19.76
CA LYS A 312 29.12 15.63 20.32
C LYS A 312 28.21 16.60 19.53
N ILE A 313 27.70 16.22 18.36
CA ILE A 313 26.88 17.11 17.51
C ILE A 313 25.42 16.69 17.47
N LEU A 314 24.55 17.55 18.04
CA LEU A 314 23.10 17.42 17.94
C LEU A 314 22.67 17.30 16.47
N MET A 315 21.69 16.43 16.25
CA MET A 315 21.09 16.23 14.94
C MET A 315 19.74 16.93 14.86
N ASN A 316 19.70 17.99 14.05
CA ASN A 316 18.49 18.72 13.73
C ASN A 316 17.95 18.17 12.42
N TYR A 317 17.17 17.09 12.48
CA TYR A 317 16.44 16.61 11.31
C TYR A 317 15.45 17.70 10.90
N LEU A 318 15.66 18.37 9.75
CA LEU A 318 14.86 19.54 9.34
C LEU A 318 13.46 19.15 8.83
N ASP A 319 13.05 17.90 9.04
CA ASP A 319 11.69 17.39 8.87
C ASP A 319 10.89 17.38 10.20
N ALA A 320 11.52 17.67 11.35
CA ALA A 320 10.81 17.94 12.58
C ALA A 320 9.92 19.19 12.43
N GLY A 321 8.63 19.08 12.77
CA GLY A 321 7.61 20.07 12.45
C GLY A 321 6.95 19.90 11.08
N LYS A 322 7.47 19.05 10.17
CA LYS A 322 6.85 18.81 8.85
C LYS A 322 5.81 17.71 8.87
N VAL A 323 4.88 17.81 7.93
CA VAL A 323 3.70 16.92 7.79
C VAL A 323 3.53 16.47 6.35
N THR A 324 3.02 15.25 6.14
CA THR A 324 2.71 14.69 4.81
C THR A 324 1.43 13.87 4.83
N ASN A 325 0.69 13.88 3.72
CA ASN A 325 -0.60 13.20 3.59
C ASN A 325 -0.50 11.73 3.14
N SER A 326 0.70 11.15 3.06
CA SER A 326 0.93 9.79 2.56
C SER A 326 1.00 8.74 3.69
N GLY A 327 0.37 7.59 3.47
CA GLY A 327 0.39 6.46 4.41
C GLY A 327 -0.48 6.66 5.66
N SER A 328 -0.31 5.75 6.63
CA SER A 328 -1.07 5.75 7.89
C SER A 328 -0.63 6.86 8.86
N PRO A 329 -1.52 7.35 9.73
CA PRO A 329 -1.22 8.20 10.90
C PRO A 329 -0.05 7.74 11.76
N ILE A 330 1.15 8.25 11.50
CA ILE A 330 2.38 7.92 12.23
C ILE A 330 3.21 9.20 12.43
N ALA A 331 3.60 9.46 13.67
CA ALA A 331 4.59 10.47 14.04
C ALA A 331 5.92 9.77 14.35
N ARG A 332 7.02 10.28 13.80
CA ARG A 332 8.37 9.84 14.14
C ARG A 332 9.07 10.94 14.92
N VAL A 333 9.76 10.59 16.00
CA VAL A 333 10.59 11.51 16.78
C VAL A 333 11.80 11.91 15.94
N GLU A 334 11.78 13.13 15.41
CA GLU A 334 12.85 13.73 14.61
C GLU A 334 13.69 14.75 15.40
N HIS A 335 13.50 14.78 16.72
CA HIS A 335 14.37 15.54 17.61
C HIS A 335 15.61 14.73 17.99
N GLY A 336 16.76 15.39 18.08
CA GLY A 336 18.05 14.75 18.37
C GLY A 336 18.26 14.24 19.80
N THR A 337 17.30 14.45 20.70
CA THR A 337 17.31 14.00 22.10
C THR A 337 16.00 13.29 22.44
N GLU A 338 15.94 12.62 23.59
CA GLU A 338 14.66 12.24 24.18
C GLU A 338 13.75 13.48 24.35
N ILE A 339 12.44 13.31 24.13
CA ILE A 339 11.45 14.39 24.25
C ILE A 339 10.36 14.06 25.28
N PRO A 340 9.88 15.03 26.07
CA PRO A 340 8.88 14.80 27.10
C PRO A 340 7.49 14.49 26.54
N VAL A 341 6.73 13.66 27.26
CA VAL A 341 5.32 13.36 27.02
C VAL A 341 4.44 14.18 27.96
N TYR A 342 3.41 14.84 27.45
CA TYR A 342 2.51 15.73 28.19
C TYR A 342 1.11 15.14 28.34
N LYS A 343 0.39 15.47 29.42
CA LYS A 343 -1.02 15.04 29.64
C LYS A 343 -2.00 15.75 28.71
N ALA A 344 -1.69 16.99 28.33
CA ALA A 344 -2.39 17.76 27.31
C ALA A 344 -1.42 18.79 26.69
N PRO A 345 -1.71 19.34 25.51
CA PRO A 345 -0.95 20.46 24.96
C PRO A 345 -0.86 21.64 25.94
N GLY A 346 0.38 22.05 26.23
CA GLY A 346 0.68 23.09 27.22
C GLY A 346 0.57 22.69 28.69
N SER A 347 0.32 21.41 29.03
CA SER A 347 0.30 20.94 30.43
C SER A 347 1.69 20.76 31.04
N SER A 348 1.75 20.37 32.30
CA SER A 348 2.95 19.73 32.88
C SER A 348 3.30 18.43 32.15
N SER A 349 4.58 18.05 32.16
CA SER A 349 5.05 16.75 31.68
C SER A 349 4.51 15.60 32.55
N THR A 350 4.36 14.42 31.97
CA THR A 350 4.06 13.15 32.65
C THR A 350 5.26 12.55 33.37
N GLY A 351 6.48 13.03 33.08
CA GLY A 351 7.74 12.37 33.44
C GLY A 351 8.19 11.30 32.43
N GLN A 352 7.30 10.80 31.58
CA GLN A 352 7.67 9.90 30.49
C GLN A 352 8.37 10.66 29.35
N LYS A 353 9.18 9.93 28.58
CA LYS A 353 9.92 10.47 27.44
C LYS A 353 9.89 9.50 26.24
N LEU A 354 9.94 10.05 25.04
CA LEU A 354 10.10 9.27 23.80
C LEU A 354 11.53 9.40 23.27
N ARG A 355 12.14 8.29 22.85
CA ARG A 355 13.50 8.25 22.28
C ARG A 355 13.54 8.79 20.84
N PRO A 356 14.68 9.35 20.37
CA PRO A 356 14.90 9.68 18.97
C PRO A 356 14.56 8.53 18.01
N GLN A 357 14.08 8.87 16.82
CA GLN A 357 13.62 7.94 15.76
C GLN A 357 12.51 6.94 16.15
N SER A 358 11.96 7.00 17.38
CA SER A 358 10.82 6.17 17.75
C SER A 358 9.57 6.58 16.96
N GLY A 359 8.82 5.58 16.47
CA GLY A 359 7.66 5.75 15.60
C GLY A 359 6.36 5.39 16.32
N TRP A 360 5.42 6.33 16.37
CA TRP A 360 4.20 6.26 17.17
C TRP A 360 2.97 6.41 16.27
N LYS A 361 1.93 5.60 16.52
CA LYS A 361 0.62 5.80 15.88
C LYS A 361 0.03 7.11 16.39
N VAL A 362 -0.55 7.91 15.50
CA VAL A 362 -1.18 9.19 15.87
C VAL A 362 -2.70 9.02 15.92
N PHE A 363 -3.28 9.38 17.06
CA PHE A 363 -4.71 9.26 17.33
C PHE A 363 -5.44 10.60 17.20
N GLY A 364 -4.70 11.71 17.18
CA GLY A 364 -5.23 13.06 16.93
C GLY A 364 -4.11 14.10 16.78
N ARG A 365 -4.45 15.26 16.21
CA ARG A 365 -3.58 16.43 16.07
C ARG A 365 -4.28 17.68 16.60
N ALA A 366 -3.55 18.63 17.15
CA ALA A 366 -4.10 19.87 17.68
C ALA A 366 -3.21 21.07 17.36
N THR A 367 -3.78 22.26 17.51
CA THR A 367 -3.04 23.52 17.64
C THR A 367 -3.37 24.12 19.01
N TYR A 368 -2.34 24.55 19.74
CA TYR A 368 -2.46 25.27 21.01
C TYR A 368 -1.45 26.42 21.03
N LYS A 369 -1.92 27.66 21.22
CA LYS A 369 -1.09 28.89 21.16
C LYS A 369 -0.21 28.95 19.90
N GLY A 370 -0.79 28.56 18.75
CA GLY A 370 -0.10 28.50 17.45
C GLY A 370 0.88 27.34 17.27
N GLN A 371 1.21 26.58 18.32
CA GLN A 371 2.07 25.40 18.24
C GLN A 371 1.24 24.17 17.83
N SER A 372 1.75 23.34 16.91
CA SER A 372 1.15 22.05 16.58
C SER A 372 1.47 21.00 17.65
N TRP A 373 0.55 20.08 17.91
CA TRP A 373 0.68 18.99 18.87
C TRP A 373 0.06 17.69 18.32
N TYR A 374 0.56 16.53 18.76
CA TYR A 374 0.08 15.22 18.31
C TYR A 374 -0.13 14.25 19.48
N LYS A 375 -1.22 13.49 19.41
CA LYS A 375 -1.65 12.52 20.43
C LYS A 375 -1.18 11.11 20.05
N VAL A 376 -0.35 10.49 20.89
CA VAL A 376 0.32 9.19 20.66
C VAL A 376 -0.10 8.10 21.64
N GLY A 377 -1.00 8.40 22.58
CA GLY A 377 -1.58 7.48 23.56
C GLY A 377 -2.84 8.05 24.19
N SER A 378 -3.39 7.42 25.24
CA SER A 378 -4.70 7.76 25.81
C SER A 378 -4.76 9.18 26.37
N ASN A 379 -3.68 9.68 26.98
CA ASN A 379 -3.53 11.07 27.42
C ASN A 379 -2.18 11.65 27.00
N ASP A 380 -1.53 11.05 26.01
CA ASP A 380 -0.10 11.23 25.77
C ASP A 380 0.12 12.12 24.55
N TRP A 381 0.59 13.34 24.80
CA TRP A 381 0.72 14.41 23.82
C TRP A 381 2.17 14.88 23.65
N ILE A 382 2.53 15.21 22.42
CA ILE A 382 3.89 15.59 22.01
C ILE A 382 3.83 16.88 21.18
N GLU A 383 4.77 17.80 21.41
CA GLU A 383 4.92 19.00 20.57
C GLU A 383 5.33 18.60 19.14
N GLY A 384 4.60 19.12 18.16
CA GLY A 384 4.82 18.85 16.73
C GLY A 384 6.19 19.30 16.21
N LYS A 385 6.81 20.31 16.85
CA LYS A 385 8.17 20.78 16.51
C LYS A 385 9.27 19.72 16.68
N TYR A 386 8.97 18.61 17.36
CA TYR A 386 9.87 17.47 17.54
C TYR A 386 9.56 16.29 16.60
N LEU A 387 8.52 16.38 15.77
CA LEU A 387 7.92 15.25 15.07
C LEU A 387 7.83 15.47 13.56
N TYR A 388 8.12 14.42 12.78
CA TYR A 388 7.69 14.32 11.39
C TYR A 388 6.46 13.42 11.30
N VAL A 389 5.41 13.87 10.62
CA VAL A 389 4.09 13.22 10.66
C VAL A 389 3.58 12.78 9.29
N LYS A 390 3.24 11.49 9.17
CA LYS A 390 2.63 10.84 8.00
C LYS A 390 1.13 10.66 8.16
N GLY A 391 0.43 10.51 7.02
CA GLY A 391 -1.03 10.39 6.97
C GLY A 391 -1.79 11.63 7.46
N TYR A 392 -1.16 12.81 7.46
CA TYR A 392 -1.61 14.01 8.19
C TYR A 392 -3.07 14.39 7.96
N SER A 393 -3.55 14.40 6.71
CA SER A 393 -4.96 14.65 6.35
C SER A 393 -5.98 13.67 6.96
N SER A 394 -5.55 12.46 7.32
CA SER A 394 -6.38 11.44 7.99
C SER A 394 -6.28 11.44 9.52
N ILE A 395 -5.42 12.29 10.09
CA ILE A 395 -5.31 12.45 11.55
C ILE A 395 -6.45 13.36 12.04
N PRO A 396 -7.31 12.92 12.98
CA PRO A 396 -8.40 13.73 13.50
C PRO A 396 -7.89 15.04 14.12
N VAL A 397 -8.52 16.16 13.75
CA VAL A 397 -8.29 17.45 14.42
C VAL A 397 -9.00 17.43 15.77
N VAL A 398 -8.24 17.73 16.82
CA VAL A 398 -8.71 18.02 18.17
C VAL A 398 -8.54 19.52 18.35
N ASN A 399 -9.65 20.25 18.41
CA ASN A 399 -9.63 21.71 18.55
C ASN A 399 -9.39 22.08 20.02
N ILE A 400 -8.29 22.77 20.32
CA ILE A 400 -7.91 23.14 21.70
C ILE A 400 -8.11 24.63 21.96
N ASP A 401 -7.81 25.51 21.00
CA ASP A 401 -7.90 26.97 21.19
C ASP A 401 -9.33 27.56 21.05
N SER A 402 -10.40 26.75 20.85
CA SER A 402 -11.78 27.28 20.72
C SER A 402 -12.94 26.33 21.06
N GLY A 403 -12.79 25.43 22.05
CA GLY A 403 -13.93 24.76 22.69
C GLY A 403 -14.79 23.81 21.83
N SER A 404 -14.38 23.49 20.60
CA SER A 404 -15.00 22.45 19.76
C SER A 404 -14.60 21.07 20.29
N VAL A 405 -15.27 20.66 21.37
CA VAL A 405 -14.90 19.46 22.12
C VAL A 405 -15.18 18.21 21.30
N THR A 406 -14.11 17.55 20.87
CA THR A 406 -14.12 16.13 20.51
C THR A 406 -13.68 15.34 21.73
N GLY A 407 -14.55 14.47 22.25
CA GLY A 407 -14.15 13.46 23.21
C GLY A 407 -13.13 12.48 22.62
N THR A 408 -12.55 11.69 23.51
CA THR A 408 -11.43 10.80 23.25
C THR A 408 -11.83 9.62 22.34
N THR A 409 -10.92 9.04 21.56
CA THR A 409 -11.25 7.94 20.63
C THR A 409 -10.12 6.91 20.51
N SER A 410 -10.48 5.68 20.15
CA SER A 410 -9.57 4.57 19.83
C SER A 410 -10.11 3.72 18.68
N ASN A 411 -9.20 3.14 17.90
CA ASN A 411 -9.50 2.15 16.85
C ASN A 411 -9.39 0.69 17.34
N SER A 412 -9.08 0.44 18.62
CA SER A 412 -9.14 -0.89 19.22
C SER A 412 -10.55 -1.23 19.72
N GLY A 413 -10.88 -2.52 19.79
CA GLY A 413 -12.18 -3.01 20.28
C GLY A 413 -13.34 -2.81 19.30
N THR A 414 -14.56 -3.03 19.80
CA THR A 414 -15.82 -2.82 19.06
C THR A 414 -16.33 -1.37 19.20
N PRO A 415 -17.23 -0.91 18.31
CA PRO A 415 -17.94 0.36 18.40
C PRO A 415 -18.71 0.59 19.72
N VAL A 416 -18.07 1.24 20.69
CA VAL A 416 -18.65 1.59 22.00
C VAL A 416 -18.24 3.01 22.39
N ALA A 417 -19.19 3.80 22.86
CA ALA A 417 -19.01 5.13 23.43
C ALA A 417 -19.23 5.07 24.94
N LYS A 418 -18.17 5.36 25.71
CA LYS A 418 -18.17 5.49 27.16
C LYS A 418 -18.36 6.96 27.55
N VAL A 419 -19.26 7.27 28.48
CA VAL A 419 -19.47 8.63 28.98
C VAL A 419 -18.32 9.05 29.91
N GLU A 420 -17.40 9.88 29.40
CA GLU A 420 -16.26 10.43 30.17
C GLU A 420 -16.54 11.86 30.66
N HIS A 421 -17.77 12.09 31.13
CA HIS A 421 -18.21 13.34 31.73
C HIS A 421 -18.67 13.10 33.17
N SER A 422 -18.44 14.08 34.06
CA SER A 422 -18.73 13.96 35.51
C SER A 422 -20.23 14.04 35.85
N SER A 423 -21.03 14.62 34.97
CA SER A 423 -22.48 14.81 35.11
C SER A 423 -23.27 14.12 34.00
N LYS A 424 -24.55 13.79 34.23
CA LYS A 424 -25.42 13.17 33.21
C LYS A 424 -25.52 14.05 31.95
N ILE A 425 -25.32 13.47 30.77
CA ILE A 425 -25.20 14.20 29.49
C ILE A 425 -26.48 14.14 28.65
N PRO A 426 -26.85 15.19 27.89
CA PRO A 426 -28.08 15.21 27.08
C PRO A 426 -28.03 14.26 25.88
N VAL A 427 -29.21 13.77 25.49
CA VAL A 427 -29.47 13.06 24.23
C VAL A 427 -30.26 13.96 23.28
N TYR A 428 -30.03 13.84 21.97
CA TYR A 428 -30.62 14.67 20.92
C TYR A 428 -31.27 13.79 19.83
N THR A 429 -32.34 14.24 19.17
CA THR A 429 -33.00 13.49 18.07
C THR A 429 -32.21 13.54 16.76
N ALA A 430 -31.39 14.58 16.57
CA ALA A 430 -30.47 14.73 15.46
C ALA A 430 -29.27 15.59 15.90
N PRO A 431 -28.13 15.52 15.18
CA PRO A 431 -27.02 16.46 15.39
C PRO A 431 -27.52 17.91 15.28
N GLY A 432 -27.30 18.70 16.33
CA GLY A 432 -27.74 20.10 16.39
C GLY A 432 -29.23 20.33 16.69
N SER A 433 -30.02 19.30 17.02
CA SER A 433 -31.43 19.48 17.40
C SER A 433 -31.60 20.04 18.83
N SER A 434 -32.86 20.26 19.24
CA SER A 434 -33.20 20.29 20.67
C SER A 434 -32.92 18.94 21.33
N ALA A 435 -32.60 18.93 22.62
CA ALA A 435 -32.41 17.70 23.40
C ALA A 435 -33.76 17.00 23.68
N THR A 436 -33.76 15.68 23.83
CA THR A 436 -34.96 14.84 24.05
C THR A 436 -35.47 14.87 25.50
N GLY A 437 -34.73 15.49 26.42
CA GLY A 437 -34.94 15.39 27.87
C GLY A 437 -34.26 14.16 28.51
N GLN A 438 -34.02 13.09 27.73
CA GLN A 438 -33.24 11.93 28.17
C GLN A 438 -31.78 12.32 28.43
N LYS A 439 -31.15 11.68 29.44
CA LYS A 439 -29.75 11.91 29.78
C LYS A 439 -29.01 10.61 30.08
N LEU A 440 -27.79 10.46 29.56
CA LEU A 440 -26.94 9.28 29.81
C LEU A 440 -26.10 9.48 31.09
N PRO A 441 -25.95 8.48 31.96
CA PRO A 441 -25.18 8.62 33.20
C PRO A 441 -23.65 8.57 32.98
N PRO A 442 -22.85 9.21 33.87
CA PRO A 442 -21.39 9.10 33.89
C PRO A 442 -20.89 7.64 33.82
N GLN A 443 -19.74 7.43 33.16
CA GLN A 443 -19.06 6.14 32.98
C GLN A 443 -19.86 5.04 32.26
N SER A 444 -21.11 5.29 31.82
CA SER A 444 -21.91 4.29 31.09
C SER A 444 -21.40 4.05 29.67
N ASN A 445 -21.55 2.81 29.19
CA ASN A 445 -21.07 2.34 27.89
C ASN A 445 -22.24 2.11 26.92
N TRP A 446 -22.16 2.66 25.71
CA TRP A 446 -23.22 2.63 24.71
C TRP A 446 -22.70 2.12 23.36
N LYS A 447 -23.41 1.20 22.71
CA LYS A 447 -23.03 0.73 21.38
C LYS A 447 -23.18 1.87 20.36
N VAL A 448 -22.20 2.04 19.47
CA VAL A 448 -22.24 3.09 18.44
C VAL A 448 -22.62 2.51 17.08
N PHE A 449 -23.65 3.10 16.47
CA PHE A 449 -24.23 2.67 15.21
C PHE A 449 -23.84 3.57 14.03
N GLY A 450 -23.29 4.76 14.29
CA GLY A 450 -22.78 5.67 13.26
C GLY A 450 -22.16 6.94 13.85
N ARG A 451 -21.45 7.69 13.00
CA ARG A 451 -20.89 9.01 13.33
C ARG A 451 -21.20 10.04 12.23
N THR A 452 -21.17 11.32 12.58
CA THR A 452 -21.18 12.41 11.61
C THR A 452 -20.52 13.68 12.17
N ILE A 453 -20.33 14.68 11.33
CA ILE A 453 -19.92 16.03 11.71
C ILE A 453 -21.07 16.99 11.39
N HIS A 454 -21.45 17.82 12.34
CA HIS A 454 -22.46 18.86 12.16
C HIS A 454 -22.04 20.13 12.92
N ASN A 455 -22.10 21.29 12.25
CA ASN A 455 -21.67 22.59 12.77
C ASN A 455 -20.29 22.56 13.47
N GLY A 456 -19.33 21.84 12.87
CA GLY A 456 -17.97 21.66 13.40
C GLY A 456 -17.83 20.70 14.59
N GLN A 457 -18.93 20.20 15.15
CA GLN A 457 -18.94 19.23 16.24
C GLN A 457 -18.98 17.79 15.70
N MET A 458 -18.29 16.87 16.38
CA MET A 458 -18.44 15.42 16.18
C MET A 458 -19.70 14.93 16.89
N TRP A 459 -20.45 14.03 16.25
CA TRP A 459 -21.67 13.43 16.79
C TRP A 459 -21.66 11.92 16.60
N TYR A 460 -22.16 11.17 17.60
CA TYR A 460 -22.27 9.71 17.57
C TYR A 460 -23.71 9.26 17.76
N LYS A 461 -24.16 8.32 16.94
CA LYS A 461 -25.47 7.68 17.01
C LYS A 461 -25.39 6.45 17.93
N VAL A 462 -26.04 6.52 19.09
CA VAL A 462 -26.04 5.46 20.12
C VAL A 462 -27.37 4.71 20.25
N GLY A 463 -28.36 5.11 19.46
CA GLY A 463 -29.69 4.49 19.37
C GLY A 463 -30.40 4.95 18.10
N SER A 464 -31.71 4.72 18.01
CA SER A 464 -32.45 4.85 16.73
C SER A 464 -32.52 6.29 16.22
N ASN A 465 -32.79 7.23 17.13
CA ASN A 465 -32.65 8.67 16.92
C ASN A 465 -31.66 9.29 17.92
N ASP A 466 -31.01 8.49 18.76
CA ASP A 466 -30.25 8.98 19.90
C ASP A 466 -28.85 9.41 19.48
N TRP A 467 -28.68 10.73 19.38
CA TRP A 467 -27.41 11.37 19.04
C TRP A 467 -26.80 12.04 20.26
N ILE A 468 -25.49 11.84 20.43
CA ILE A 468 -24.69 12.40 21.51
C ILE A 468 -23.56 13.23 20.91
N GLU A 469 -23.34 14.43 21.46
CA GLU A 469 -22.15 15.21 21.15
C GLU A 469 -20.89 14.41 21.56
N GLY A 470 -19.98 14.20 20.61
CA GLY A 470 -18.72 13.49 20.84
C GLY A 470 -17.90 14.09 21.97
N LYS A 471 -18.08 15.39 22.23
CA LYS A 471 -17.74 16.17 23.44
C LYS A 471 -17.63 15.37 24.73
N TYR A 472 -18.56 14.45 24.96
CA TYR A 472 -18.73 13.78 26.25
C TYR A 472 -18.21 12.33 26.31
N LEU A 473 -17.59 11.82 25.23
CA LEU A 473 -17.46 10.38 24.99
C LEU A 473 -16.02 9.92 24.72
N TYR A 474 -15.60 8.81 25.33
CA TYR A 474 -14.49 7.97 24.85
C TYR A 474 -15.04 6.88 23.91
N VAL A 475 -14.62 6.87 22.64
CA VAL A 475 -15.20 5.98 21.62
C VAL A 475 -14.20 4.96 21.07
N THR A 476 -14.43 3.68 21.33
CA THR A 476 -13.66 2.53 20.81
C THR A 476 -14.17 2.05 19.44
N GLY A 477 -13.37 1.22 18.77
CA GLY A 477 -13.69 0.67 17.45
C GLY A 477 -13.91 1.72 16.37
N TYR A 478 -13.37 2.94 16.54
CA TYR A 478 -13.79 4.12 15.78
C TYR A 478 -13.73 3.93 14.25
N SER A 479 -12.68 3.30 13.72
CA SER A 479 -12.56 2.99 12.27
C SER A 479 -13.70 2.12 11.71
N GLN A 480 -14.37 1.32 12.54
CA GLN A 480 -15.50 0.47 12.18
C GLN A 480 -16.86 1.20 12.25
N ILE A 481 -16.92 2.39 12.84
CA ILE A 481 -18.14 3.19 12.94
C ILE A 481 -18.45 3.79 11.56
N PRO A 482 -19.60 3.47 10.94
CA PRO A 482 -19.95 4.03 9.64
C PRO A 482 -20.18 5.54 9.74
N VAL A 483 -19.76 6.27 8.72
CA VAL A 483 -20.19 7.66 8.54
C VAL A 483 -21.63 7.61 8.04
N VAL A 484 -22.58 8.07 8.85
CA VAL A 484 -24.00 8.10 8.51
C VAL A 484 -24.43 9.54 8.30
N ASN A 485 -25.15 9.80 7.21
CA ASN A 485 -25.69 11.14 6.96
C ASN A 485 -27.07 11.22 7.63
N PRO A 486 -27.27 12.09 8.64
CA PRO A 486 -28.53 12.16 9.40
C PRO A 486 -29.74 12.59 8.55
N PHE A 487 -29.51 13.12 7.34
CA PHE A 487 -30.56 13.53 6.39
C PHE A 487 -30.86 12.47 5.30
N ILE A 488 -30.12 11.34 5.29
CA ILE A 488 -30.21 10.28 4.28
C ILE A 488 -30.63 8.92 4.88
N GLY A 489 -30.23 8.64 6.12
CA GLY A 489 -30.31 7.31 6.73
C GLY A 489 -29.06 6.48 6.50
N THR A 490 -29.18 5.16 6.61
CA THR A 490 -28.09 4.21 6.39
C THR A 490 -28.31 3.48 5.05
N THR A 491 -27.27 3.34 4.22
CA THR A 491 -27.39 2.75 2.87
C THR A 491 -26.28 1.76 2.55
N THR A 492 -26.60 0.67 1.85
CA THR A 492 -25.65 -0.28 1.26
C THR A 492 -26.06 -0.69 -0.14
N ASP A 493 -25.09 -1.03 -0.99
CA ASP A 493 -25.31 -1.59 -2.33
C ASP A 493 -25.48 -3.11 -2.35
N SER A 494 -25.22 -3.80 -1.22
CA SER A 494 -25.49 -5.23 -1.08
C SER A 494 -26.99 -5.53 -1.02
N GLY A 495 -27.39 -6.68 -1.58
CA GLY A 495 -28.76 -7.21 -1.50
C GLY A 495 -29.76 -6.61 -2.49
N SER A 496 -31.05 -6.88 -2.25
CA SER A 496 -32.18 -6.35 -3.02
C SER A 496 -32.64 -4.98 -2.49
N PRO A 497 -33.35 -4.17 -3.28
CA PRO A 497 -34.03 -2.94 -2.85
C PRO A 497 -35.03 -3.14 -1.69
N ILE A 498 -34.55 -3.00 -0.45
CA ILE A 498 -35.35 -3.14 0.78
C ILE A 498 -34.95 -2.01 1.73
N ALA A 499 -35.95 -1.35 2.31
CA ALA A 499 -35.82 -0.40 3.40
C ALA A 499 -36.30 -1.06 4.70
N ARG A 500 -35.40 -1.26 5.65
CA ARG A 500 -35.74 -1.65 7.03
C ARG A 500 -36.01 -0.40 7.86
N VAL A 501 -37.09 -0.40 8.62
CA VAL A 501 -37.35 0.63 9.64
C VAL A 501 -36.34 0.46 10.78
N GLU A 502 -35.36 1.36 10.88
CA GLU A 502 -34.42 1.43 12.00
C GLU A 502 -34.83 2.45 13.06
N ASN A 503 -35.96 3.13 12.89
CA ASN A 503 -36.54 3.92 13.96
C ASN A 503 -37.00 3.03 15.12
N GLY A 504 -36.91 3.54 16.36
CA GLY A 504 -37.30 2.84 17.58
C GLY A 504 -38.82 2.89 17.86
N SER A 505 -39.57 3.57 17.00
CA SER A 505 -41.03 3.72 17.07
C SER A 505 -41.63 3.69 15.65
N ASP A 506 -42.96 3.61 15.57
CA ASP A 506 -43.68 3.67 14.30
C ASP A 506 -43.36 4.94 13.49
N ILE A 507 -43.11 4.81 12.19
CA ILE A 507 -42.79 5.95 11.31
C ILE A 507 -43.95 6.31 10.37
N PRO A 508 -44.26 7.60 10.16
CA PRO A 508 -45.35 8.03 9.29
C PRO A 508 -45.08 7.76 7.81
N VAL A 509 -46.14 7.41 7.09
CA VAL A 509 -46.17 7.29 5.61
C VAL A 509 -46.79 8.54 5.00
N TYR A 510 -46.26 8.99 3.87
CA TYR A 510 -46.62 10.24 3.17
C TYR A 510 -47.11 9.98 1.74
N LYS A 511 -47.99 10.82 1.19
CA LYS A 511 -48.41 10.69 -0.23
C LYS A 511 -47.41 11.29 -1.21
N ALA A 512 -46.65 12.29 -0.79
CA ALA A 512 -45.47 12.78 -1.51
C ALA A 512 -44.38 13.21 -0.51
N PRO A 513 -43.10 13.27 -0.93
CA PRO A 513 -42.06 13.94 -0.18
C PRO A 513 -42.48 15.35 0.23
N GLY A 514 -42.41 15.65 1.53
CA GLY A 514 -42.84 16.93 2.10
C GLY A 514 -44.36 17.13 2.24
N SER A 515 -45.21 16.15 1.94
CA SER A 515 -46.67 16.28 2.14
C SER A 515 -47.07 16.17 3.61
N SER A 516 -48.36 16.35 3.91
CA SER A 516 -48.95 15.82 5.15
C SER A 516 -48.80 14.29 5.23
N ALA A 517 -48.71 13.76 6.44
CA ALA A 517 -48.73 12.31 6.66
C ALA A 517 -50.14 11.72 6.42
N THR A 518 -50.18 10.43 6.07
CA THR A 518 -51.40 9.70 5.68
C THR A 518 -52.22 9.14 6.86
N GLY A 519 -51.74 9.29 8.09
CA GLY A 519 -52.22 8.53 9.25
C GLY A 519 -51.70 7.09 9.31
N GLN A 520 -51.31 6.48 8.18
CA GLN A 520 -50.64 5.17 8.16
C GLN A 520 -49.22 5.29 8.72
N LYS A 521 -48.77 4.25 9.41
CA LYS A 521 -47.42 4.13 9.95
C LYS A 521 -46.82 2.75 9.71
N LEU A 522 -45.49 2.65 9.73
CA LEU A 522 -44.74 1.40 9.59
C LEU A 522 -43.99 1.09 10.90
N PRO A 523 -44.10 -0.12 11.45
CA PRO A 523 -43.54 -0.44 12.76
C PRO A 523 -42.02 -0.68 12.74
N PRO A 524 -41.32 -0.57 13.88
CA PRO A 524 -39.89 -0.85 14.01
C PRO A 524 -39.47 -2.21 13.41
N GLN A 525 -38.26 -2.26 12.86
CA GLN A 525 -37.65 -3.44 12.21
C GLN A 525 -38.41 -4.04 11.01
N SER A 526 -39.55 -3.50 10.61
CA SER A 526 -40.27 -3.96 9.42
C SER A 526 -39.49 -3.69 8.13
N ASN A 527 -39.58 -4.61 7.17
CA ASN A 527 -38.83 -4.58 5.92
C ASN A 527 -39.76 -4.29 4.72
N TRP A 528 -39.48 -3.23 3.98
CA TRP A 528 -40.32 -2.74 2.89
C TRP A 528 -39.57 -2.74 1.57
N LYS A 529 -40.18 -3.29 0.51
CA LYS A 529 -39.58 -3.25 -0.83
C LYS A 529 -39.54 -1.82 -1.34
N VAL A 530 -38.40 -1.38 -1.89
CA VAL A 530 -38.24 -0.01 -2.38
C VAL A 530 -38.41 0.03 -3.90
N PHE A 531 -39.31 0.88 -4.36
CA PHE A 531 -39.67 1.05 -5.78
C PHE A 531 -39.09 2.33 -6.40
N GLY A 532 -38.58 3.25 -5.58
CA GLY A 532 -37.89 4.46 -6.04
C GLY A 532 -37.35 5.30 -4.88
N ARG A 533 -36.55 6.31 -5.22
CA ARG A 533 -36.00 7.30 -4.29
C ARG A 533 -36.07 8.70 -4.89
N THR A 534 -36.02 9.73 -4.04
CA THR A 534 -35.83 11.11 -4.50
C THR A 534 -35.23 11.99 -3.40
N THR A 535 -34.85 13.22 -3.74
CA THR A 535 -34.40 14.23 -2.78
C THR A 535 -35.40 15.39 -2.76
N HIS A 536 -35.84 15.78 -1.58
CA HIS A 536 -36.77 16.90 -1.38
C HIS A 536 -36.32 17.70 -0.16
N ASN A 537 -36.15 19.01 -0.30
CA ASN A 537 -35.65 19.93 0.74
C ASN A 537 -34.38 19.41 1.46
N GLY A 538 -33.43 18.85 0.69
CA GLY A 538 -32.17 18.28 1.19
C GLY A 538 -32.29 16.90 1.86
N GLN A 539 -33.50 16.42 2.15
CA GLN A 539 -33.74 15.10 2.72
C GLN A 539 -33.89 14.05 1.61
N MET A 540 -33.40 12.83 1.85
CA MET A 540 -33.73 11.69 0.99
C MET A 540 -35.08 11.08 1.36
N TRP A 541 -35.80 10.61 0.35
CA TRP A 541 -37.10 9.96 0.47
C TRP A 541 -37.12 8.66 -0.34
N TYR A 542 -37.81 7.64 0.17
CA TYR A 542 -37.95 6.33 -0.48
C TYR A 542 -39.43 5.97 -0.67
N LYS A 543 -39.76 5.41 -1.84
CA LYS A 543 -41.11 5.00 -2.22
C LYS A 543 -41.28 3.50 -1.99
N VAL A 544 -42.22 3.13 -1.11
CA VAL A 544 -42.50 1.73 -0.68
C VAL A 544 -43.87 1.20 -1.10
N GLY A 545 -44.71 2.05 -1.69
CA GLY A 545 -46.02 1.68 -2.23
C GLY A 545 -46.44 2.60 -3.37
N SER A 546 -47.64 2.40 -3.91
CA SER A 546 -48.13 3.08 -5.12
C SER A 546 -48.06 4.60 -5.02
N ASN A 547 -48.39 5.17 -3.86
CA ASN A 547 -48.22 6.59 -3.54
C ASN A 547 -47.70 6.74 -2.10
N ASP A 548 -46.76 5.90 -1.69
CA ASP A 548 -46.44 5.73 -0.27
C ASP A 548 -44.94 5.93 -0.05
N TRP A 549 -44.62 7.03 0.63
CA TRP A 549 -43.28 7.57 0.78
C TRP A 549 -42.86 7.64 2.24
N ILE A 550 -41.55 7.47 2.48
CA ILE A 550 -40.91 7.52 3.80
C ILE A 550 -39.68 8.43 3.72
N GLU A 551 -39.44 9.23 4.76
CA GLU A 551 -38.15 9.91 4.96
C GLU A 551 -37.02 8.91 5.21
N GLY A 552 -35.92 9.06 4.46
CA GLY A 552 -34.77 8.16 4.52
C GLY A 552 -34.05 8.13 5.87
N LYS A 553 -34.10 9.21 6.65
CA LYS A 553 -33.47 9.31 7.99
C LYS A 553 -33.87 8.19 8.96
N TYR A 554 -35.04 7.56 8.74
CA TYR A 554 -35.57 6.46 9.55
C TYR A 554 -35.17 5.05 9.08
N LEU A 555 -34.43 4.93 7.97
CA LEU A 555 -34.29 3.68 7.22
C LEU A 555 -32.85 3.19 7.08
N TYR A 556 -32.69 1.87 7.06
CA TYR A 556 -31.54 1.18 6.49
C TYR A 556 -31.92 0.58 5.14
N VAL A 557 -31.21 0.95 4.08
CA VAL A 557 -31.61 0.64 2.70
C VAL A 557 -30.55 -0.19 1.98
N THR A 558 -30.93 -1.41 1.58
CA THR A 558 -30.13 -2.34 0.78
C THR A 558 -30.35 -2.15 -0.72
N GLY A 559 -29.41 -2.63 -1.54
CA GLY A 559 -29.43 -2.51 -3.00
C GLY A 559 -29.51 -1.06 -3.49
N TYR A 560 -28.91 -0.10 -2.79
CA TYR A 560 -29.16 1.34 -2.98
C TYR A 560 -28.99 1.84 -4.43
N SER A 561 -27.92 1.47 -5.13
CA SER A 561 -27.67 1.78 -6.56
C SER A 561 -28.63 1.11 -7.55
N GLN A 562 -29.44 0.16 -7.10
CA GLN A 562 -30.53 -0.46 -7.87
C GLN A 562 -31.86 0.30 -7.68
N ILE A 563 -31.95 1.25 -6.74
CA ILE A 563 -33.18 2.02 -6.50
C ILE A 563 -33.24 3.22 -7.48
N PRO A 564 -34.27 3.32 -8.34
CA PRO A 564 -34.35 4.36 -9.35
C PRO A 564 -34.71 5.72 -8.73
N VAL A 565 -34.18 6.80 -9.29
CA VAL A 565 -34.59 8.17 -8.93
C VAL A 565 -35.90 8.49 -9.64
N VAL A 566 -36.92 8.93 -8.90
CA VAL A 566 -38.26 9.25 -9.44
C VAL A 566 -38.69 10.67 -9.05
N ASN A 567 -39.48 11.32 -9.90
CA ASN A 567 -39.87 12.73 -9.74
C ASN A 567 -41.22 12.82 -8.97
N PRO A 568 -41.28 13.50 -7.80
CA PRO A 568 -42.46 13.39 -6.91
C PRO A 568 -43.73 14.10 -7.40
N GLY A 569 -43.63 15.06 -8.34
CA GLY A 569 -44.79 15.82 -8.84
C GLY A 569 -45.60 15.13 -9.96
N GLY A 570 -45.26 13.91 -10.36
CA GLY A 570 -45.88 13.20 -11.47
C GLY A 570 -47.18 12.50 -11.10
N GLY A 571 -48.31 13.21 -11.11
CA GLY A 571 -49.62 12.59 -11.20
C GLY A 571 -49.78 11.85 -12.52
N SER A 572 -50.19 10.58 -12.46
CA SER A 572 -50.26 9.62 -13.58
C SER A 572 -48.91 9.15 -14.16
N ALA A 573 -48.77 7.82 -14.29
CA ALA A 573 -47.72 7.13 -15.06
C ALA A 573 -46.26 7.51 -14.76
N ALA A 574 -45.85 7.52 -13.48
CA ALA A 574 -44.44 7.31 -13.15
C ALA A 574 -43.97 5.95 -13.72
N GLY A 575 -43.01 5.97 -14.64
CA GLY A 575 -42.62 4.79 -15.43
C GLY A 575 -42.26 3.58 -14.56
N THR A 576 -42.99 2.48 -14.72
CA THR A 576 -42.79 1.25 -13.94
C THR A 576 -41.42 0.65 -14.25
N ILE A 577 -40.65 0.37 -13.20
CA ILE A 577 -39.35 -0.30 -13.33
C ILE A 577 -39.46 -1.72 -12.76
N THR A 578 -39.20 -2.71 -13.60
CA THR A 578 -39.27 -4.13 -13.24
C THR A 578 -37.97 -4.86 -13.57
N ASN A 579 -37.64 -5.87 -12.76
CA ASN A 579 -36.51 -6.76 -13.01
C ASN A 579 -36.91 -7.99 -13.87
N SER A 580 -38.17 -8.08 -14.29
CA SER A 580 -38.68 -9.15 -15.14
C SER A 580 -38.53 -8.78 -16.62
N GLY A 581 -38.15 -9.75 -17.45
CA GLY A 581 -38.04 -9.59 -18.91
C GLY A 581 -36.73 -8.94 -19.39
N VAL A 582 -36.69 -8.62 -20.68
CA VAL A 582 -35.51 -8.07 -21.37
C VAL A 582 -35.35 -6.57 -21.06
N PRO A 583 -34.11 -6.04 -21.00
CA PRO A 583 -33.79 -4.60 -21.07
C PRO A 583 -34.53 -3.84 -22.18
N VAL A 584 -35.63 -3.19 -21.83
CA VAL A 584 -36.43 -2.35 -22.75
C VAL A 584 -36.87 -1.08 -22.04
N ALA A 585 -36.68 0.06 -22.70
CA ALA A 585 -37.24 1.35 -22.36
C ALA A 585 -38.54 1.56 -23.15
N LYS A 586 -39.62 1.99 -22.49
CA LYS A 586 -40.85 2.43 -23.15
C LYS A 586 -41.10 3.90 -22.87
N VAL A 587 -41.43 4.66 -23.91
CA VAL A 587 -41.71 6.11 -23.81
C VAL A 587 -43.12 6.32 -23.25
N GLU A 588 -43.22 6.60 -21.96
CA GLU A 588 -44.53 6.75 -21.27
C GLU A 588 -45.14 8.15 -21.40
N VAL A 589 -44.32 9.14 -21.74
CA VAL A 589 -44.75 10.53 -21.94
C VAL A 589 -45.49 10.75 -23.27
N ALA A 590 -46.47 11.65 -23.27
CA ALA A 590 -47.27 11.99 -24.45
C ALA A 590 -46.53 12.77 -25.55
N GLY A 591 -45.37 13.38 -25.23
CA GLY A 591 -44.51 14.05 -26.20
C GLY A 591 -43.20 13.29 -26.44
N ALA A 592 -42.64 13.36 -27.65
CA ALA A 592 -41.41 12.68 -28.01
C ALA A 592 -40.20 13.06 -27.13
N ILE A 593 -39.23 12.14 -26.98
CA ILE A 593 -38.03 12.35 -26.16
C ILE A 593 -36.79 12.57 -27.03
N PRO A 594 -35.95 13.59 -26.77
CA PRO A 594 -34.72 13.82 -27.53
C PRO A 594 -33.65 12.75 -27.27
N VAL A 595 -32.88 12.45 -28.31
CA VAL A 595 -31.72 11.55 -28.29
C VAL A 595 -30.43 12.38 -28.26
N TYR A 596 -29.41 11.88 -27.57
CA TYR A 596 -28.15 12.58 -27.30
C TYR A 596 -26.95 11.69 -27.61
N LYS A 597 -25.83 12.29 -28.06
CA LYS A 597 -24.60 11.52 -28.37
C LYS A 597 -23.96 10.85 -27.15
N ALA A 598 -24.08 11.49 -26.00
CA ALA A 598 -23.65 10.99 -24.69
C ALA A 598 -24.47 11.68 -23.58
N PRO A 599 -24.48 11.15 -22.35
CA PRO A 599 -25.05 11.84 -21.19
C PRO A 599 -24.41 13.24 -21.02
N GLY A 600 -25.24 14.27 -20.97
CA GLY A 600 -24.80 15.67 -20.87
C GLY A 600 -24.26 16.31 -22.17
N ALA A 601 -24.27 15.60 -23.30
CA ALA A 601 -23.91 16.19 -24.60
C ALA A 601 -25.09 16.96 -25.23
N ASN A 602 -24.84 17.60 -26.38
CA ASN A 602 -25.90 18.15 -27.22
C ASN A 602 -26.79 17.04 -27.82
N ALA A 603 -28.06 17.36 -28.08
CA ALA A 603 -28.98 16.45 -28.75
C ALA A 603 -28.55 16.16 -30.21
N THR A 604 -28.92 15.00 -30.74
CA THR A 604 -28.61 14.58 -32.13
C THR A 604 -29.54 15.19 -33.17
N GLY A 605 -30.59 15.90 -32.75
CA GLY A 605 -31.74 16.27 -33.59
C GLY A 605 -32.76 15.14 -33.77
N GLN A 606 -32.46 13.91 -33.33
CA GLN A 606 -33.40 12.80 -33.36
C GLN A 606 -34.26 12.73 -32.08
N THR A 607 -35.47 12.19 -32.22
CA THR A 607 -36.40 11.96 -31.11
C THR A 607 -36.99 10.56 -31.17
N LEU A 608 -37.36 10.01 -30.01
CA LEU A 608 -38.13 8.76 -29.93
C LEU A 608 -39.59 9.10 -29.64
N ASN A 609 -40.51 8.55 -30.43
CA ASN A 609 -41.93 8.87 -30.36
C ASN A 609 -42.61 8.27 -29.10
N PRO A 610 -43.72 8.86 -28.64
CA PRO A 610 -44.54 8.30 -27.55
C PRO A 610 -44.89 6.83 -27.75
N GLN A 611 -45.01 6.08 -26.64
CA GLN A 611 -45.34 4.65 -26.57
C GLN A 611 -44.36 3.69 -27.28
N THR A 612 -43.33 4.17 -27.99
CA THR A 612 -42.32 3.32 -28.60
C THR A 612 -41.49 2.56 -27.57
N LYS A 613 -41.02 1.37 -27.95
CA LYS A 613 -40.23 0.44 -27.12
C LYS A 613 -38.83 0.27 -27.73
N TRP A 614 -37.79 0.48 -26.93
CA TRP A 614 -36.39 0.48 -27.36
C TRP A 614 -35.56 -0.45 -26.48
N LYS A 615 -34.74 -1.32 -27.08
CA LYS A 615 -33.81 -2.16 -26.32
C LYS A 615 -32.79 -1.28 -25.62
N VAL A 616 -32.51 -1.56 -24.34
CA VAL A 616 -31.52 -0.81 -23.54
C VAL A 616 -30.23 -1.60 -23.45
N PHE A 617 -29.11 -0.94 -23.75
CA PHE A 617 -27.79 -1.57 -23.81
C PHE A 617 -26.88 -1.18 -22.64
N ALA A 618 -27.11 -0.02 -22.01
CA ALA A 618 -26.39 0.45 -20.83
C ALA A 618 -27.20 1.52 -20.07
N ARG A 619 -26.83 1.79 -18.80
CA ARG A 619 -27.31 2.91 -17.99
C ARG A 619 -26.16 3.69 -17.35
N MET A 620 -26.33 4.99 -17.16
CA MET A 620 -25.37 5.89 -16.52
C MET A 620 -26.08 6.86 -15.58
N ASN A 621 -25.44 7.23 -14.48
CA ASN A 621 -25.83 8.41 -13.71
C ASN A 621 -24.87 9.56 -14.05
N TYR A 622 -25.41 10.71 -14.45
CA TYR A 622 -24.64 11.90 -14.79
C TYR A 622 -25.33 13.14 -14.19
N ASN A 623 -24.60 13.92 -13.39
CA ASN A 623 -25.12 15.08 -12.64
C ASN A 623 -26.45 14.78 -11.88
N GLY A 624 -26.53 13.62 -11.24
CA GLY A 624 -27.72 13.16 -10.50
C GLY A 624 -28.87 12.61 -11.36
N GLN A 625 -28.84 12.82 -12.67
CA GLN A 625 -29.84 12.31 -13.61
C GLN A 625 -29.47 10.92 -14.12
N ALA A 626 -30.46 10.03 -14.25
CA ALA A 626 -30.31 8.73 -14.90
C ALA A 626 -30.41 8.86 -16.43
N TRP A 627 -29.54 8.15 -17.15
CA TRP A 627 -29.46 8.09 -18.60
C TRP A 627 -29.37 6.65 -19.09
N TYR A 628 -29.95 6.35 -20.24
CA TYR A 628 -29.99 5.00 -20.82
C TYR A 628 -29.56 5.01 -22.28
N ASN A 629 -28.73 4.05 -22.67
CA ASN A 629 -28.31 3.86 -24.05
C ASN A 629 -29.28 2.93 -24.79
N VAL A 630 -29.73 3.37 -25.96
CA VAL A 630 -30.72 2.68 -26.82
C VAL A 630 -30.20 2.42 -28.24
N GLY A 631 -28.88 2.57 -28.45
CA GLY A 631 -28.20 2.32 -29.72
C GLY A 631 -26.81 2.96 -29.76
N THR A 632 -26.05 2.70 -30.82
CA THR A 632 -24.73 3.31 -31.05
C THR A 632 -24.82 4.83 -30.95
N ASP A 633 -24.09 5.42 -30.01
CA ASP A 633 -24.08 6.85 -29.68
C ASP A 633 -25.48 7.48 -29.47
N ASN A 634 -26.47 6.69 -29.05
CA ASN A 634 -27.85 7.13 -28.81
C ASN A 634 -28.25 6.94 -27.34
N TRP A 635 -28.30 8.06 -26.61
CA TRP A 635 -28.68 8.13 -25.20
C TRP A 635 -29.98 8.92 -24.99
N ILE A 636 -30.78 8.49 -24.02
CA ILE A 636 -32.02 9.15 -23.60
C ILE A 636 -32.08 9.34 -22.08
N GLN A 637 -32.84 10.34 -21.63
CA GLN A 637 -33.01 10.67 -20.21
C GLN A 637 -34.05 9.76 -19.54
N GLY A 638 -33.72 9.28 -18.33
CA GLY A 638 -34.52 8.30 -17.58
C GLY A 638 -35.80 8.83 -16.95
N ASN A 639 -36.00 10.14 -16.91
CA ASN A 639 -37.15 10.81 -16.30
C ASN A 639 -38.43 10.79 -17.16
N ARG A 640 -38.41 10.18 -18.36
CA ARG A 640 -39.53 10.18 -19.32
C ARG A 640 -39.87 8.78 -19.87
N ILE A 641 -39.39 7.71 -19.23
CA ILE A 641 -39.52 6.31 -19.69
C ILE A 641 -39.78 5.33 -18.53
N SER A 642 -40.39 4.18 -18.84
CA SER A 642 -40.42 2.98 -17.99
C SER A 642 -39.32 2.00 -18.43
N ILE A 643 -38.89 1.06 -17.57
CA ILE A 643 -37.78 0.12 -17.85
C ILE A 643 -38.11 -1.31 -17.39
N THR A 644 -38.05 -2.28 -18.29
CA THR A 644 -38.05 -3.72 -17.95
C THR A 644 -36.63 -4.30 -17.90
N GLY A 645 -36.44 -5.42 -17.20
CA GLY A 645 -35.13 -6.10 -17.07
C GLY A 645 -34.05 -5.29 -16.35
N TYR A 646 -34.40 -4.29 -15.53
CA TYR A 646 -33.50 -3.23 -15.08
C TYR A 646 -32.20 -3.70 -14.41
N SER A 647 -32.26 -4.74 -13.57
CA SER A 647 -31.09 -5.35 -12.91
C SER A 647 -30.02 -5.88 -13.88
N SER A 648 -30.41 -6.25 -15.11
CA SER A 648 -29.49 -6.78 -16.13
C SER A 648 -28.86 -5.71 -17.04
N ILE A 649 -29.17 -4.43 -16.84
CA ILE A 649 -28.64 -3.32 -17.64
C ILE A 649 -27.24 -2.93 -17.11
N PRO A 650 -26.18 -3.00 -17.93
CA PRO A 650 -24.83 -2.60 -17.53
C PRO A 650 -24.76 -1.15 -17.05
N VAL A 651 -24.13 -0.91 -15.90
CA VAL A 651 -23.81 0.44 -15.42
C VAL A 651 -22.48 0.88 -16.04
N VAL A 652 -22.44 2.06 -16.65
CA VAL A 652 -21.20 2.71 -17.10
C VAL A 652 -20.89 3.96 -16.29
N SER A 653 -19.60 4.24 -16.11
CA SER A 653 -19.06 5.44 -15.48
C SER A 653 -18.30 6.30 -16.49
N SER A 654 -18.11 7.58 -16.18
CA SER A 654 -17.38 8.52 -17.02
C SER A 654 -15.92 8.09 -17.17
N GLY A 655 -15.52 7.69 -18.38
CA GLY A 655 -14.14 7.32 -18.74
C GLY A 655 -13.89 5.85 -19.05
N ALA A 656 -14.91 4.98 -19.01
CA ALA A 656 -14.78 3.56 -19.39
C ALA A 656 -15.15 3.29 -20.85
N GLY A 657 -14.42 2.38 -21.50
CA GLY A 657 -14.75 1.86 -22.83
C GLY A 657 -16.01 0.96 -22.82
N LEU A 658 -16.65 0.80 -23.98
CA LEU A 658 -17.95 0.15 -24.11
C LEU A 658 -17.82 -1.35 -24.45
N ALA A 659 -18.65 -2.20 -23.85
CA ALA A 659 -18.72 -3.64 -24.16
C ALA A 659 -20.17 -4.16 -24.11
N VAL A 660 -20.54 -5.01 -25.05
CA VAL A 660 -21.89 -5.59 -25.19
C VAL A 660 -21.86 -7.09 -25.52
N ASN A 661 -22.92 -7.80 -25.13
CA ASN A 661 -23.08 -9.23 -25.36
C ASN A 661 -23.95 -9.49 -26.61
N SER A 662 -23.43 -9.18 -27.79
CA SER A 662 -24.07 -9.41 -29.08
C SER A 662 -23.06 -9.70 -30.19
N GLY A 663 -23.35 -10.63 -31.09
CA GLY A 663 -22.50 -10.95 -32.24
C GLY A 663 -21.29 -11.86 -31.92
N GLU A 664 -20.24 -11.73 -32.72
CA GLU A 664 -18.94 -12.36 -32.51
C GLU A 664 -18.01 -11.44 -31.67
N PRO A 665 -16.98 -11.98 -31.00
CA PRO A 665 -16.05 -11.18 -30.21
C PRO A 665 -15.23 -10.24 -31.12
N VAL A 666 -15.58 -8.95 -31.16
CA VAL A 666 -15.00 -7.96 -32.09
C VAL A 666 -14.78 -6.62 -31.38
N ALA A 667 -13.59 -6.04 -31.53
CA ALA A 667 -13.27 -4.69 -31.07
C ALA A 667 -13.36 -3.70 -32.24
N LYS A 668 -14.20 -2.67 -32.11
CA LYS A 668 -14.21 -1.48 -32.96
C LYS A 668 -13.39 -0.36 -32.31
N VAL A 669 -12.46 0.24 -33.06
CA VAL A 669 -11.62 1.35 -32.59
C VAL A 669 -12.43 2.65 -32.55
N MET A 670 -12.51 3.29 -31.38
CA MET A 670 -13.30 4.53 -31.19
C MET A 670 -12.46 5.79 -30.98
N HIS A 671 -11.14 5.66 -30.75
CA HIS A 671 -10.25 6.81 -30.53
C HIS A 671 -9.83 7.49 -31.84
N SER A 672 -9.92 8.82 -31.89
CA SER A 672 -9.75 9.65 -33.10
C SER A 672 -8.33 9.62 -33.70
N ARG A 673 -7.30 9.36 -32.89
CA ARG A 673 -5.91 9.18 -33.33
C ARG A 673 -5.53 7.70 -33.53
N GLY A 674 -6.52 6.81 -33.60
CA GLY A 674 -6.31 5.35 -33.59
C GLY A 674 -5.80 4.82 -32.24
N ILE A 675 -5.47 3.53 -32.18
CA ILE A 675 -4.94 2.85 -30.98
C ILE A 675 -3.60 2.19 -31.30
N LYS A 676 -2.59 2.43 -30.46
CA LYS A 676 -1.29 1.74 -30.54
C LYS A 676 -1.42 0.27 -30.17
N VAL A 677 -0.80 -0.61 -30.95
CA VAL A 677 -0.75 -2.06 -30.69
C VAL A 677 0.43 -2.40 -29.78
N TYR A 678 0.28 -3.46 -29.00
CA TYR A 678 1.26 -3.92 -28.02
C TYR A 678 1.63 -5.39 -28.29
N GLY A 679 2.93 -5.72 -28.25
CA GLY A 679 3.42 -7.10 -28.51
C GLY A 679 3.13 -8.08 -27.37
N THR A 680 2.82 -7.57 -26.18
CA THR A 680 2.03 -8.26 -25.17
C THR A 680 1.30 -7.21 -24.32
N ALA A 681 0.08 -7.49 -23.88
CA ALA A 681 -0.73 -6.53 -23.14
C ALA A 681 -0.01 -5.95 -21.90
N GLY A 682 0.04 -4.62 -21.81
CA GLY A 682 0.73 -3.89 -20.74
C GLY A 682 2.24 -3.70 -20.91
N ALA A 683 2.86 -4.19 -22.00
CA ALA A 683 4.31 -4.10 -22.23
C ALA A 683 4.67 -3.07 -23.32
N ASN A 684 5.65 -3.38 -24.18
CA ASN A 684 6.12 -2.48 -25.23
C ASN A 684 5.10 -2.31 -26.36
N ILE A 685 4.99 -1.06 -26.81
CA ILE A 685 4.27 -0.61 -28.00
C ILE A 685 5.01 -1.11 -29.25
N THR A 686 4.27 -1.61 -30.25
CA THR A 686 4.80 -1.88 -31.58
C THR A 686 4.62 -0.67 -32.50
N HIS A 687 5.29 -0.64 -33.65
CA HIS A 687 5.12 0.44 -34.64
C HIS A 687 3.71 0.50 -35.28
N ARG A 688 2.81 -0.45 -34.96
CA ARG A 688 1.49 -0.58 -35.58
C ARG A 688 0.42 0.19 -34.80
N VAL A 689 -0.42 0.91 -35.54
CA VAL A 689 -1.59 1.64 -35.03
C VAL A 689 -2.84 1.14 -35.75
N LEU A 690 -3.91 0.87 -35.01
CA LEU A 690 -5.21 0.53 -35.57
C LEU A 690 -6.02 1.83 -35.76
N GLY A 691 -6.44 2.12 -36.99
CA GLY A 691 -7.15 3.36 -37.34
C GLY A 691 -8.55 3.44 -36.72
N MET A 692 -9.08 4.66 -36.56
CA MET A 692 -10.45 4.90 -36.10
C MET A 692 -11.48 4.14 -36.94
N ASN A 693 -12.56 3.67 -36.32
CA ASN A 693 -13.64 2.86 -36.90
C ASN A 693 -13.24 1.46 -37.43
N THR A 694 -11.96 1.07 -37.47
CA THR A 694 -11.56 -0.30 -37.85
C THR A 694 -12.10 -1.34 -36.86
N ARG A 695 -12.46 -2.53 -37.34
CA ARG A 695 -13.02 -3.65 -36.56
C ARG A 695 -12.06 -4.84 -36.59
N TRP A 696 -11.82 -5.46 -35.44
CA TRP A 696 -10.83 -6.53 -35.25
C TRP A 696 -11.42 -7.67 -34.44
N LYS A 697 -11.29 -8.93 -34.91
CA LYS A 697 -11.71 -10.10 -34.11
C LYS A 697 -10.84 -10.21 -32.85
N ILE A 698 -11.48 -10.48 -31.72
CA ILE A 698 -10.82 -10.68 -30.43
C ILE A 698 -10.65 -12.18 -30.19
N PHE A 699 -9.40 -12.59 -29.97
CA PHE A 699 -9.00 -13.99 -29.72
C PHE A 699 -8.89 -14.33 -28.23
N GLY A 700 -8.93 -13.32 -27.36
CA GLY A 700 -8.99 -13.48 -25.91
C GLY A 700 -8.80 -12.15 -25.16
N LYS A 701 -8.95 -12.18 -23.83
CA LYS A 701 -8.78 -11.03 -22.94
C LYS A 701 -7.92 -11.37 -21.73
N ARG A 702 -7.18 -10.38 -21.22
CA ARG A 702 -6.48 -10.47 -19.94
C ARG A 702 -6.50 -9.15 -19.19
N VAL A 703 -6.33 -9.18 -17.88
CA VAL A 703 -6.26 -7.98 -17.02
C VAL A 703 -4.80 -7.79 -16.58
N VAL A 704 -4.30 -6.56 -16.71
CA VAL A 704 -2.94 -6.18 -16.27
C VAL A 704 -3.05 -4.89 -15.46
N GLY A 705 -2.76 -4.97 -14.17
CA GLY A 705 -3.12 -3.92 -13.22
C GLY A 705 -4.64 -3.74 -13.16
N THR A 706 -5.12 -2.50 -13.30
CA THR A 706 -6.56 -2.17 -13.41
C THR A 706 -7.08 -2.17 -14.85
N GLN A 707 -6.23 -2.40 -15.85
CA GLN A 707 -6.58 -2.28 -17.27
C GLN A 707 -6.90 -3.66 -17.88
N THR A 708 -8.09 -3.81 -18.47
CA THR A 708 -8.42 -4.94 -19.34
C THR A 708 -7.81 -4.74 -20.73
N TRP A 709 -7.33 -5.82 -21.33
CA TRP A 709 -6.72 -5.84 -22.66
C TRP A 709 -7.34 -6.94 -23.52
N TYR A 710 -7.38 -6.70 -24.83
CA TYR A 710 -7.91 -7.62 -25.83
C TYR A 710 -6.83 -8.04 -26.82
N LYS A 711 -6.72 -9.34 -27.08
CA LYS A 711 -5.81 -9.92 -28.08
C LYS A 711 -6.50 -9.91 -29.45
N VAL A 712 -5.89 -9.26 -30.44
CA VAL A 712 -6.47 -9.00 -31.78
C VAL A 712 -5.61 -9.55 -32.94
N GLY A 713 -4.60 -10.36 -32.61
CA GLY A 713 -3.72 -11.06 -33.55
C GLY A 713 -2.90 -12.13 -32.80
N SER A 714 -1.89 -12.72 -33.46
CA SER A 714 -1.04 -13.77 -32.85
C SER A 714 -0.29 -13.27 -31.62
N VAL A 715 0.26 -12.06 -31.70
CA VAL A 715 0.94 -11.32 -30.62
C VAL A 715 0.35 -9.93 -30.35
N ASP A 716 -0.64 -9.49 -31.14
CA ASP A 716 -1.20 -8.13 -31.04
C ASP A 716 -2.19 -7.97 -29.88
N TRP A 717 -1.98 -6.95 -29.04
CA TRP A 717 -2.89 -6.55 -27.96
C TRP A 717 -3.26 -5.07 -28.02
N ILE A 718 -4.47 -4.75 -27.56
CA ILE A 718 -4.96 -3.37 -27.39
C ILE A 718 -5.69 -3.18 -26.05
N PRO A 719 -5.58 -2.00 -25.40
CA PRO A 719 -6.24 -1.70 -24.13
C PRO A 719 -7.74 -1.39 -24.31
N SER A 720 -8.57 -1.80 -23.34
CA SER A 720 -10.03 -1.68 -23.44
C SER A 720 -10.59 -0.25 -23.38
N GLY A 721 -9.82 0.72 -22.89
CA GLY A 721 -10.30 2.10 -22.67
C GLY A 721 -10.66 2.90 -23.93
N TYR A 722 -10.37 2.37 -25.12
CA TYR A 722 -10.49 3.09 -26.40
C TYR A 722 -11.33 2.36 -27.47
N VAL A 723 -11.95 1.23 -27.11
CA VAL A 723 -12.72 0.38 -28.03
C VAL A 723 -14.19 0.23 -27.61
N TYR A 724 -15.03 -0.04 -28.60
CA TYR A 724 -16.35 -0.63 -28.43
C TYR A 724 -16.25 -2.13 -28.73
N VAL A 725 -16.76 -2.99 -27.84
CA VAL A 725 -16.58 -4.45 -27.93
C VAL A 725 -17.90 -5.18 -28.08
N GLU A 726 -18.04 -5.90 -29.18
CA GLU A 726 -19.09 -6.88 -29.43
C GLU A 726 -18.70 -8.26 -28.89
N GLY A 727 -19.68 -9.14 -28.67
CA GLY A 727 -19.49 -10.52 -28.23
C GLY A 727 -18.75 -10.70 -26.89
N TYR A 728 -18.78 -9.73 -25.97
CA TYR A 728 -17.87 -9.71 -24.81
C TYR A 728 -17.89 -10.98 -23.92
N SER A 729 -19.07 -11.58 -23.73
CA SER A 729 -19.25 -12.84 -23.01
C SER A 729 -18.60 -14.06 -23.69
N LYS A 730 -18.38 -14.03 -25.01
CA LYS A 730 -17.69 -15.08 -25.78
C LYS A 730 -16.17 -14.98 -25.74
N ILE A 731 -15.60 -13.88 -25.26
CA ILE A 731 -14.14 -13.68 -25.27
C ILE A 731 -13.49 -14.56 -24.19
N PRO A 732 -12.63 -15.54 -24.52
CA PRO A 732 -11.95 -16.38 -23.53
C PRO A 732 -10.93 -15.56 -22.74
N SER A 733 -10.71 -15.93 -21.47
CA SER A 733 -9.60 -15.40 -20.68
C SER A 733 -8.32 -16.17 -21.00
N ILE A 734 -7.22 -15.46 -21.25
CA ILE A 734 -5.92 -16.00 -21.68
C ILE A 734 -4.74 -15.21 -21.10
#